data_AF-A0A1Q2YB60-F1
#
_entry.id   AF-A0A1Q2YB60-F1
#
_cell.length_a   1.000
_cell.length_b   1.000
_cell.length_c   1.000
_cell.angle_alpha   90.00
_cell.angle_beta   90.00
_cell.angle_gamma   90.00
#
_symmetry.space_group_name_H-M   'P 1'
#
loop_
_entity.id
_entity.type
_entity.pdbx_description
1 polymer ?
#
loop_
_entity_poly.entity_id
_entity_poly.type
_entity_poly.pdbx_seq_one_letter_code
_entity_poly.pdbx_strand_id
1 'polypeptide(L)'
;MDVSVSLSVEAHSSLEFVLLSKQVFTSLFGPGADVRKKYVLLTLHGSNVLNTPQLYPVTIKHELKDNQVEIESLKLLQQHGSDFTVETATLRKINTIPRLTSIIVSFPDEVYSLLKHKQRDQIHELLVKERESTLDFAIVRKGDTSHTLNGSFIHAEPFEQGYIDRYTTITIVKENKTIGNSEVEPSSHGAAVEEFDPFDINSTINPIGSKSTIHAAQFDAYFEYSNRAITKGQIIPIALDSSLAESVHQTYSLKGWYPEVIPAGNPDCIAWFMVSNGTYKDITTGEIKPIEPGKQYLVNSNKTRMLQSGVSKRDLSDVDFPTITRYLNIKLKFEYPNILLPGGGKYTFPYAKTLRKIFDTSIKIKGKIVLQTTILLTSNTRFVGKSTLVETVCEDFGFSLVTLDGYDLVNVGLGMPAATVGILKGKLDRLVESCERLVVFIKHIESLCKKGHEQQAEQRSLDDSLSLNIVTLLNEYASKGAIIISSSNDADSINDIVRSKIKFEIDVNVPSEPERREIFKYLVNFPTSSNVPIHEHNDDYLYLASEDVSVDTLALQSAALTPNDLTYIVENVKLNALRRVKKVCKEVELKIQDIIDLNSGAIRLTPADFEVSINKARNKFSDSIGAPRIPNVKWEDVGGLDVVKNEILDTIEMPLKHPELFGSGMKKRSGLLFYGPPGTGKTLLAKAIATNFSLNFFSVKGPELLNMYIGESEANVRRVFEKARDAKPCVIFFDELDSVAPRRGNQGDSGGVMDRIVSQLLAELDGMSGSDGGDGVFVVGASNRPDLLDEALLRPGRFDKMLYLGISDTHDKQAKIIAALTRKFNLHPGIDLQQIAQSCPFNFTGADFYALCSDAMLNAMIRTAREADIKLEQYNQNKEEKDRLNIRQWFEKVATDKDLEVVVSTDDFHEARKELVASVSEQELAHYLRVRENFEGGKK
;
A
#
# COMPACT_ATOMS: atom_id res chain seq x y z
N MET A 1 -17.10 4.18 11.24
CA MET A 1 -17.85 5.15 10.42
C MET A 1 -17.95 6.41 11.23
N ASP A 2 -17.05 7.36 11.00
CA ASP A 2 -17.18 8.71 11.55
C ASP A 2 -18.08 9.48 10.59
N VAL A 3 -19.36 9.66 10.96
CA VAL A 3 -20.31 10.39 10.13
C VAL A 3 -20.21 11.87 10.51
N SER A 4 -19.43 12.64 9.77
CA SER A 4 -19.42 14.10 9.90
C SER A 4 -20.67 14.67 9.21
N VAL A 5 -21.65 15.11 10.00
CA VAL A 5 -22.81 15.84 9.48
C VAL A 5 -22.56 17.33 9.68
N SER A 6 -22.54 18.11 8.60
CA SER A 6 -22.54 19.57 8.65
C SER A 6 -23.95 20.09 8.95
N LEU A 7 -24.11 20.83 10.04
CA LEU A 7 -25.36 21.52 10.37
C LEU A 7 -25.20 23.02 10.08
N SER A 8 -26.17 23.60 9.36
CA SER A 8 -26.36 25.05 9.26
C SER A 8 -27.13 25.52 10.49
N VAL A 9 -26.54 26.38 11.32
CA VAL A 9 -27.17 26.89 12.55
C VAL A 9 -27.83 28.23 12.24
N GLU A 10 -29.16 28.34 12.36
CA GLU A 10 -29.85 29.63 12.25
C GLU A 10 -29.61 30.44 13.54
N ALA A 11 -28.86 31.54 13.41
CA ALA A 11 -28.43 32.39 14.51
C ALA A 11 -29.55 33.33 15.02
N HIS A 12 -30.69 32.80 15.46
CA HIS A 12 -31.80 33.60 16.01
C HIS A 12 -32.42 32.98 17.27
N SER A 13 -31.59 32.71 18.27
CA SER A 13 -31.95 32.69 19.70
C SER A 13 -30.70 32.31 20.48
N SER A 14 -30.64 32.61 21.77
CA SER A 14 -29.61 32.09 22.69
C SER A 14 -29.26 30.63 22.35
N LEU A 15 -28.01 30.38 21.91
CA LEU A 15 -27.43 29.05 21.66
C LEU A 15 -27.33 28.26 22.97
N GLU A 16 -28.44 28.00 23.64
CA GLU A 16 -28.49 27.13 24.82
C GLU A 16 -28.57 25.66 24.39
N PHE A 17 -29.07 25.40 23.18
CA PHE A 17 -29.28 24.06 22.64
C PHE A 17 -29.02 23.95 21.12
N VAL A 18 -28.63 22.76 20.66
CA VAL A 18 -28.54 22.39 19.22
C VAL A 18 -29.54 21.26 18.93
N LEU A 19 -30.36 21.44 17.90
CA LEU A 19 -31.38 20.47 17.50
C LEU A 19 -30.84 19.52 16.42
N LEU A 20 -30.91 18.21 16.69
CA LEU A 20 -30.60 17.12 15.77
C LEU A 20 -31.89 16.56 15.16
N SER A 21 -31.89 16.31 13.85
CA SER A 21 -32.98 15.55 13.23
C SER A 21 -32.91 14.06 13.60
N LYS A 22 -34.07 13.42 13.70
CA LYS A 22 -34.17 11.98 13.99
C LYS A 22 -33.41 11.10 12.99
N GLN A 23 -33.30 11.53 11.73
CA GLN A 23 -32.52 10.83 10.70
C GLN A 23 -31.02 10.85 10.99
N VAL A 24 -30.47 12.01 11.38
CA VAL A 24 -29.07 12.17 11.79
C VAL A 24 -28.77 11.39 13.07
N PHE A 25 -29.71 11.39 14.03
CA PHE A 25 -29.57 10.58 15.24
C PHE A 25 -29.53 9.08 14.92
N THR A 26 -30.41 8.62 14.01
CA THR A 26 -30.48 7.21 13.60
C THR A 26 -29.24 6.78 12.82
N SER A 27 -28.65 7.64 12.00
CA SER A 27 -27.39 7.32 11.31
C SER A 27 -26.18 7.23 12.26
N LEU A 28 -26.16 8.05 13.31
CA LEU A 28 -25.10 8.02 14.32
C LEU A 28 -25.21 6.81 15.27
N PHE A 29 -26.42 6.53 15.79
CA PHE A 29 -26.61 5.56 16.87
C PHE A 29 -27.30 4.26 16.45
N GLY A 30 -27.88 4.19 15.26
CA GLY A 30 -28.67 3.06 14.75
C GLY A 30 -30.16 3.15 15.12
N PRO A 31 -31.04 2.42 14.41
CA PRO A 31 -32.48 2.41 14.69
C PRO A 31 -32.77 1.74 16.04
N GLY A 32 -33.55 2.41 16.90
CA GLY A 32 -33.99 1.89 18.20
C GLY A 32 -32.99 2.01 19.34
N ALA A 33 -31.91 2.78 19.17
CA ALA A 33 -30.93 3.00 20.24
C ALA A 33 -31.51 3.77 21.42
N ASP A 34 -31.39 3.22 22.64
CA ASP A 34 -31.75 3.90 23.88
C ASP A 34 -30.86 5.14 24.05
N VAL A 35 -31.48 6.30 24.28
CA VAL A 35 -30.80 7.62 24.31
C VAL A 35 -30.10 7.87 25.65
N ARG A 36 -30.41 7.05 26.66
CA ARG A 36 -29.78 7.13 27.98
C ARG A 36 -28.26 6.93 27.85
N LYS A 37 -27.49 7.91 28.35
CA LYS A 37 -26.00 7.92 28.39
C LYS A 37 -25.34 7.91 27.00
N LYS A 38 -25.94 8.57 26.01
CA LYS A 38 -25.31 8.78 24.69
C LYS A 38 -24.65 10.16 24.65
N TYR A 39 -23.42 10.19 24.13
CA TYR A 39 -22.60 11.39 24.04
C TYR A 39 -22.12 11.60 22.61
N VAL A 40 -22.03 12.86 22.22
CA VAL A 40 -21.55 13.27 20.90
C VAL A 40 -20.48 14.32 21.08
N LEU A 41 -19.43 14.23 20.28
CA LEU A 41 -18.41 15.24 20.14
C LEU A 41 -18.90 16.26 19.11
N LEU A 42 -19.10 17.50 19.55
CA LEU A 42 -19.52 18.61 18.71
C LEU A 42 -18.33 19.56 18.52
N THR A 43 -18.02 19.88 17.28
CA THR A 43 -17.08 20.97 16.92
C THR A 43 -17.85 22.00 16.13
N LEU A 44 -17.79 23.27 16.55
CA LEU A 44 -18.41 24.38 15.84
C LEU A 44 -17.32 25.12 15.05
N HIS A 45 -17.49 25.23 13.74
CA HIS A 45 -16.57 25.89 12.83
C HIS A 45 -17.15 27.27 12.46
N GLY A 46 -16.34 28.32 12.56
CA GLY A 46 -16.75 29.69 12.19
C GLY A 46 -16.08 30.83 12.97
N SER A 47 -15.41 30.56 14.09
CA SER A 47 -14.56 31.55 14.77
C SER A 47 -13.34 30.90 15.46
N ASN A 48 -12.23 31.63 15.55
CA ASN A 48 -10.93 31.18 16.08
C ASN A 48 -10.97 30.65 17.53
N VAL A 49 -12.07 30.85 18.26
CA VAL A 49 -12.18 30.56 19.69
C VAL A 49 -12.69 29.13 19.98
N LEU A 50 -13.40 28.48 19.04
CA LEU A 50 -14.13 27.22 19.30
C LEU A 50 -13.90 26.08 18.30
N ASN A 51 -12.72 26.03 17.68
CA ASN A 51 -12.33 24.89 16.85
C ASN A 51 -11.98 23.61 17.65
N THR A 52 -12.07 23.65 19.00
CA THR A 52 -11.80 22.47 19.83
C THR A 52 -13.06 21.59 19.95
N PRO A 53 -12.95 20.27 19.69
CA PRO A 53 -14.07 19.36 19.82
C PRO A 53 -14.48 19.19 21.30
N GLN A 54 -15.75 19.41 21.61
CA GLN A 54 -16.29 19.32 22.98
C GLN A 54 -17.37 18.23 23.11
N LEU A 55 -17.47 17.59 24.27
CA LEU A 55 -18.27 16.38 24.48
C LEU A 55 -19.60 16.71 25.16
N TYR A 56 -20.72 16.48 24.47
CA TYR A 56 -22.07 16.84 24.92
C TYR A 56 -22.98 15.62 25.14
N PRO A 57 -23.81 15.62 26.19
CA PRO A 57 -24.90 14.65 26.34
C PRO A 57 -26.01 14.92 25.32
N VAL A 58 -26.71 13.86 24.94
CA VAL A 58 -27.88 13.93 24.05
C VAL A 58 -29.14 13.58 24.84
N THR A 59 -30.13 14.46 24.83
CA THR A 59 -31.38 14.29 25.60
C THR A 59 -32.61 14.45 24.69
N ILE A 60 -33.69 13.72 25.00
CA ILE A 60 -34.98 13.89 24.32
C ILE A 60 -35.91 14.60 25.29
N LYS A 61 -36.34 15.83 24.94
CA LYS A 61 -37.51 16.44 25.57
C LYS A 61 -38.78 15.98 24.86
N HIS A 62 -39.75 15.49 25.61
CA HIS A 62 -41.04 15.01 25.10
C HIS A 62 -41.97 16.14 24.59
N GLU A 63 -41.56 17.41 24.70
CA GLU A 63 -42.38 18.60 24.35
C GLU A 63 -42.05 19.20 22.96
N LEU A 64 -40.99 18.74 22.28
CA LEU A 64 -40.62 19.20 20.93
C LEU A 64 -41.31 18.33 19.85
N LYS A 65 -41.66 18.95 18.71
CA LYS A 65 -42.29 18.29 17.55
C LYS A 65 -41.61 16.95 17.23
N ASP A 66 -42.41 15.91 16.96
CA ASP A 66 -42.12 14.45 16.93
C ASP A 66 -40.83 13.88 16.29
N ASN A 67 -39.87 14.68 15.81
CA ASN A 67 -38.68 14.21 15.08
C ASN A 67 -37.37 14.97 15.39
N GLN A 68 -37.25 15.63 16.55
CA GLN A 68 -36.03 16.35 16.93
C GLN A 68 -35.45 15.86 18.27
N VAL A 69 -34.12 15.86 18.37
CA VAL A 69 -33.35 15.49 19.56
C VAL A 69 -32.49 16.69 19.96
N GLU A 70 -32.40 17.02 21.25
CA GLU A 70 -31.76 18.23 21.74
C GLU A 70 -30.36 17.92 22.32
N ILE A 71 -29.37 18.74 21.99
CA ILE A 71 -28.06 18.78 22.64
C ILE A 71 -28.07 19.98 23.58
N GLU A 72 -28.05 19.75 24.89
CA GLU A 72 -28.13 20.81 25.91
C GLU A 72 -26.75 21.36 26.32
N SER A 73 -26.76 22.57 26.90
CA SER A 73 -25.64 23.23 27.63
C SER A 73 -24.50 23.79 26.79
N LEU A 74 -24.83 24.59 25.78
CA LEU A 74 -23.88 25.47 25.08
C LEU A 74 -23.77 26.82 25.84
N LYS A 75 -23.24 26.84 27.07
CA LYS A 75 -22.99 28.11 27.83
C LYS A 75 -21.89 29.01 27.21
N LEU A 76 -21.70 28.97 25.90
CA LEU A 76 -20.64 29.68 25.18
C LEU A 76 -20.99 31.16 24.93
N LEU A 77 -22.26 31.49 24.73
CA LEU A 77 -22.69 32.87 24.50
C LEU A 77 -22.56 33.77 25.73
N GLN A 78 -22.69 33.22 26.95
CA GLN A 78 -22.51 34.01 28.17
C GLN A 78 -21.05 34.47 28.37
N GLN A 79 -20.07 33.75 27.80
CA GLN A 79 -18.65 34.11 27.89
C GLN A 79 -18.17 35.00 26.74
N HIS A 80 -18.74 34.87 25.53
CA HIS A 80 -18.19 35.49 24.32
C HIS A 80 -19.12 36.49 23.60
N GLY A 81 -20.35 36.73 24.09
CA GLY A 81 -21.22 37.80 23.58
C GLY A 81 -21.74 37.60 22.15
N SER A 82 -22.11 38.71 21.48
CA SER A 82 -22.81 38.74 20.19
C SER A 82 -21.95 38.56 18.94
N ASP A 83 -20.63 38.40 19.07
CA ASP A 83 -19.67 38.34 17.95
C ASP A 83 -19.50 36.92 17.37
N PHE A 84 -20.52 36.06 17.50
CA PHE A 84 -20.41 34.64 17.19
C PHE A 84 -21.17 34.27 15.91
N THR A 85 -20.42 33.91 14.87
CA THR A 85 -20.93 33.29 13.63
C THR A 85 -20.47 31.84 13.54
N VAL A 86 -21.41 30.91 13.45
CA VAL A 86 -21.15 29.48 13.19
C VAL A 86 -21.51 29.20 11.73
N GLU A 87 -20.55 28.75 10.95
CA GLU A 87 -20.75 28.43 9.54
C GLU A 87 -21.10 26.94 9.36
N THR A 88 -20.39 26.06 10.06
CA THR A 88 -20.65 24.62 10.02
C THR A 88 -20.40 23.98 11.38
N ALA A 89 -21.04 22.85 11.67
CA ALA A 89 -20.76 22.06 12.87
C ALA A 89 -20.48 20.61 12.50
N THR A 90 -19.50 19.96 13.12
CA THR A 90 -19.24 18.52 12.93
C THR A 90 -19.60 17.74 14.18
N LEU A 91 -20.35 16.66 14.00
CA LEU A 91 -20.75 15.73 15.07
C LEU A 91 -20.00 14.41 14.92
N ARG A 92 -19.48 13.85 16.03
CA ARG A 92 -18.93 12.48 16.06
C ARG A 92 -19.45 11.69 17.25
N LYS A 93 -19.80 10.43 17.02
CA LYS A 93 -20.24 9.52 18.08
C LYS A 93 -19.06 9.10 18.96
N ILE A 94 -19.26 9.12 20.27
CA ILE A 94 -18.31 8.57 21.25
C ILE A 94 -18.98 7.43 22.03
N ASN A 95 -18.29 6.30 22.15
CA ASN A 95 -18.78 5.12 22.87
C ASN A 95 -18.35 5.08 24.34
N THR A 96 -17.24 5.73 24.69
CA THR A 96 -16.65 5.72 26.04
C THR A 96 -16.17 7.11 26.42
N ILE A 97 -16.65 7.64 27.54
CA ILE A 97 -16.19 8.92 28.07
C ILE A 97 -14.83 8.72 28.75
N PRO A 98 -13.83 9.58 28.50
CA PRO A 98 -12.56 9.52 29.21
C PRO A 98 -12.72 9.86 30.70
N ARG A 99 -11.96 9.18 31.55
CA ARG A 99 -11.92 9.43 32.99
C ARG A 99 -10.94 10.55 33.31
N LEU A 100 -11.31 11.45 34.21
CA LEU A 100 -10.40 12.47 34.74
C LEU A 100 -9.54 11.92 35.88
N THR A 101 -8.25 12.21 35.84
CA THR A 101 -7.29 11.87 36.89
C THR A 101 -7.21 12.94 37.97
N SER A 102 -7.31 14.21 37.60
CA SER A 102 -7.35 15.33 38.55
C SER A 102 -8.26 16.46 38.06
N ILE A 103 -8.81 17.21 39.01
CA ILE A 103 -9.62 18.41 38.76
C ILE A 103 -9.31 19.51 39.78
N ILE A 104 -9.44 20.76 39.37
CA ILE A 104 -9.32 21.93 40.23
C ILE A 104 -10.67 22.63 40.31
N VAL A 105 -11.19 22.80 41.52
CA VAL A 105 -12.46 23.48 41.80
C VAL A 105 -12.18 24.69 42.68
N SER A 106 -12.57 25.86 42.22
CA SER A 106 -12.51 27.11 42.95
C SER A 106 -13.80 27.38 43.70
N PHE A 107 -13.71 27.89 44.92
CA PHE A 107 -14.87 28.22 45.74
C PHE A 107 -14.77 29.66 46.27
N PRO A 108 -15.90 30.38 46.38
CA PRO A 108 -15.97 31.66 47.06
C PRO A 108 -15.40 31.58 48.48
N ASP A 109 -14.78 32.67 48.96
CA ASP A 109 -14.10 32.77 50.26
C ASP A 109 -14.87 32.16 51.44
N GLU A 110 -16.15 32.46 51.53
CA GLU A 110 -17.05 31.99 52.59
C GLU A 110 -17.19 30.46 52.55
N VAL A 111 -17.37 29.90 51.36
CA VAL A 111 -17.52 28.45 51.13
C VAL A 111 -16.19 27.73 51.31
N TYR A 112 -15.09 28.29 50.80
CA TYR A 112 -13.75 27.73 50.94
C TYR A 112 -13.35 27.58 52.42
N SER A 113 -13.68 28.58 53.26
CA SER A 113 -13.38 28.54 54.70
C SER A 113 -14.13 27.43 55.44
N LEU A 114 -15.37 27.13 55.04
CA LEU A 114 -16.19 26.06 55.59
C LEU A 114 -15.72 24.67 55.11
N LEU A 115 -15.28 24.56 53.86
CA LEU A 115 -14.80 23.32 53.26
C LEU A 115 -13.39 22.93 53.73
N LYS A 116 -12.56 23.90 54.12
CA LYS A 116 -11.19 23.66 54.62
C LYS A 116 -11.14 22.75 55.86
N HIS A 117 -12.21 22.73 56.66
CA HIS A 117 -12.30 21.91 57.88
C HIS A 117 -13.01 20.57 57.70
N LYS A 118 -13.58 20.28 56.52
CA LYS A 118 -14.21 18.98 56.22
C LYS A 118 -13.20 17.96 55.69
N GLN A 119 -13.46 16.67 55.92
CA GLN A 119 -12.67 15.59 55.34
C GLN A 119 -12.81 15.59 53.81
N ARG A 120 -11.69 15.43 53.09
CA ARG A 120 -11.62 15.43 51.62
C ARG A 120 -12.57 14.42 50.99
N ASP A 121 -12.71 13.25 51.61
CA ASP A 121 -13.56 12.16 51.12
C ASP A 121 -15.06 12.54 51.11
N GLN A 122 -15.50 13.40 52.04
CA GLN A 122 -16.90 13.86 52.09
C GLN A 122 -17.20 14.87 50.97
N ILE A 123 -16.23 15.74 50.65
CA ILE A 123 -16.36 16.72 49.55
C ILE A 123 -16.38 15.97 48.22
N HIS A 124 -15.50 14.97 48.10
CA HIS A 124 -15.45 14.08 46.95
C HIS A 124 -16.77 13.33 46.75
N GLU A 125 -17.34 12.75 47.80
CA GLU A 125 -18.61 12.02 47.71
C GLU A 125 -19.77 12.95 47.32
N LEU A 126 -19.78 14.19 47.80
CA LEU A 126 -20.81 15.17 47.44
C LEU A 126 -20.73 15.58 45.96
N LEU A 127 -19.52 15.83 45.43
CA LEU A 127 -19.33 16.18 44.02
C LEU A 127 -19.64 15.01 43.08
N VAL A 128 -19.28 13.79 43.46
CA VAL A 128 -19.62 12.59 42.68
C VAL A 128 -21.13 12.32 42.71
N LYS A 129 -21.77 12.38 43.89
CA LYS A 129 -23.24 12.16 44.01
C LYS A 129 -24.03 13.21 43.23
N GLU A 130 -23.62 14.47 43.26
CA GLU A 130 -24.22 15.53 42.45
C GLU A 130 -24.23 15.14 40.96
N ARG A 131 -23.09 14.66 40.45
CA ARG A 131 -22.89 14.33 39.03
C ARG A 131 -23.50 12.98 38.63
N GLU A 132 -23.67 12.05 39.57
CA GLU A 132 -24.40 10.79 39.34
C GLU A 132 -25.93 10.97 39.36
N SER A 133 -26.44 11.92 40.17
CA SER A 133 -27.88 12.13 40.37
C SER A 133 -28.57 12.90 39.24
N THR A 134 -27.81 13.67 38.46
CA THR A 134 -28.33 14.53 37.40
C THR A 134 -27.81 14.05 36.03
N LEU A 135 -28.70 13.53 35.18
CA LEU A 135 -28.35 12.99 33.85
C LEU A 135 -27.66 14.02 32.95
N ASP A 136 -27.97 15.31 33.13
CA ASP A 136 -27.47 16.41 32.30
C ASP A 136 -26.02 16.82 32.65
N PHE A 137 -25.49 16.36 33.78
CA PHE A 137 -24.24 16.87 34.36
C PHE A 137 -23.16 15.83 34.62
N ALA A 138 -23.27 14.61 34.05
CA ALA A 138 -22.33 13.51 34.31
C ALA A 138 -20.87 13.78 33.90
N ILE A 139 -20.62 14.80 33.07
CA ILE A 139 -19.29 15.22 32.61
C ILE A 139 -18.95 16.54 33.28
N VAL A 140 -17.70 16.66 33.72
CA VAL A 140 -17.14 17.91 34.20
C VAL A 140 -16.29 18.55 33.11
N ARG A 141 -16.55 19.83 32.87
CA ARG A 141 -15.81 20.66 31.93
C ARG A 141 -15.16 21.83 32.67
N LYS A 142 -14.07 22.33 32.11
CA LYS A 142 -13.51 23.63 32.50
C LYS A 142 -14.54 24.74 32.31
N GLY A 143 -14.80 25.52 33.35
CA GLY A 143 -15.78 26.60 33.40
C GLY A 143 -17.15 26.22 33.98
N ASP A 144 -17.41 24.93 34.21
CA ASP A 144 -18.67 24.50 34.85
C ASP A 144 -18.75 24.97 36.31
N THR A 145 -19.96 25.04 36.85
CA THR A 145 -20.19 25.28 38.28
C THR A 145 -20.86 24.08 38.94
N SER A 146 -20.45 23.76 40.16
CA SER A 146 -21.18 22.87 41.08
C SER A 146 -22.32 23.66 41.70
N HIS A 147 -23.54 23.15 41.59
CA HIS A 147 -24.74 23.77 42.15
C HIS A 147 -24.90 23.47 43.64
N THR A 148 -24.40 22.31 44.08
CA THR A 148 -24.51 21.84 45.46
C THR A 148 -23.51 22.55 46.38
N LEU A 149 -22.32 22.86 45.87
CA LEU A 149 -21.25 23.48 46.64
C LEU A 149 -20.89 24.90 46.16
N ASN A 150 -21.57 25.44 45.13
CA ASN A 150 -21.28 26.76 44.54
C ASN A 150 -19.78 26.97 44.24
N GLY A 151 -19.15 25.98 43.59
CA GLY A 151 -17.74 26.06 43.15
C GLY A 151 -17.59 26.03 41.64
N SER A 152 -16.59 26.69 41.08
CA SER A 152 -16.27 26.76 39.65
C SER A 152 -15.11 25.81 39.29
N PHE A 153 -15.29 24.95 38.29
CA PHE A 153 -14.25 24.05 37.79
C PHE A 153 -13.26 24.83 36.93
N ILE A 154 -12.01 24.98 37.40
CA ILE A 154 -10.98 25.76 36.69
C ILE A 154 -10.20 24.90 35.70
N HIS A 155 -9.95 23.64 36.04
CA HIS A 155 -9.05 22.77 35.28
C HIS A 155 -9.39 21.30 35.47
N ALA A 156 -9.10 20.48 34.45
CA ALA A 156 -9.29 19.04 34.43
C ALA A 156 -8.14 18.37 33.67
N GLU A 157 -7.64 17.24 34.18
CA GLU A 157 -6.58 16.45 33.57
C GLU A 157 -6.97 14.96 33.50
N PRO A 158 -6.47 14.19 32.53
CA PRO A 158 -5.57 14.59 31.44
C PRO A 158 -6.30 15.23 30.24
N PHE A 159 -7.62 15.36 30.34
CA PHE A 159 -8.51 15.91 29.32
C PHE A 159 -9.25 17.14 29.86
N GLU A 160 -9.57 18.13 29.01
CA GLU A 160 -10.33 19.32 29.42
C GLU A 160 -11.78 19.01 29.87
N GLN A 161 -12.29 17.83 29.50
CA GLN A 161 -13.62 17.34 29.81
C GLN A 161 -13.58 15.84 30.07
N GLY A 162 -14.35 15.36 31.04
CA GLY A 162 -14.48 13.93 31.32
C GLY A 162 -15.35 13.63 32.54
N TYR A 163 -15.49 12.36 32.91
CA TYR A 163 -16.24 12.01 34.12
C TYR A 163 -15.33 11.91 35.35
N ILE A 164 -15.90 12.24 36.51
CA ILE A 164 -15.26 12.14 37.83
C ILE A 164 -15.68 10.80 38.46
N ASP A 165 -14.72 10.08 39.02
CA ASP A 165 -14.95 8.86 39.79
C ASP A 165 -14.28 8.98 41.18
N ARG A 166 -14.50 8.02 42.08
CA ARG A 166 -13.92 7.91 43.43
C ARG A 166 -12.39 8.00 43.50
N TYR A 167 -11.75 7.84 42.36
CA TYR A 167 -10.29 7.83 42.20
C TYR A 167 -9.76 9.10 41.49
N THR A 168 -10.62 10.09 41.23
CA THR A 168 -10.24 11.38 40.65
C THR A 168 -9.76 12.32 41.76
N THR A 169 -8.59 12.92 41.60
CA THR A 169 -8.03 13.80 42.64
C THR A 169 -8.64 15.20 42.54
N ILE A 170 -9.32 15.68 43.58
CA ILE A 170 -9.98 17.00 43.60
C ILE A 170 -9.14 17.99 44.41
N THR A 171 -8.68 19.06 43.75
CA THR A 171 -7.96 20.17 44.37
C THR A 171 -8.90 21.36 44.54
N ILE A 172 -8.97 21.90 45.75
CA ILE A 172 -9.87 23.01 46.11
C ILE A 172 -9.04 24.30 46.17
N VAL A 173 -9.47 25.34 45.46
CA VAL A 173 -8.82 26.66 45.39
C VAL A 173 -9.81 27.76 45.79
N LYS A 174 -9.30 28.93 46.17
CA LYS A 174 -10.08 30.10 46.56
C LYS A 174 -10.37 31.00 45.34
N GLU A 175 -11.60 31.46 45.18
CA GLU A 175 -12.04 32.28 44.03
C GLU A 175 -11.62 33.75 44.19
N ASN A 176 -10.74 34.25 43.32
CA ASN A 176 -10.33 35.66 43.31
C ASN A 176 -11.32 36.50 42.47
N LYS A 177 -11.94 37.53 43.06
CA LYS A 177 -12.90 38.42 42.35
C LYS A 177 -12.19 39.34 41.33
N THR A 178 -12.33 39.00 40.04
CA THR A 178 -12.35 39.80 38.77
C THR A 178 -11.25 40.82 38.44
N ILE A 179 -10.68 40.70 37.20
CA ILE A 179 -10.49 41.73 36.14
C ILE A 179 -10.38 40.94 34.79
N GLY A 180 -11.04 41.16 33.65
CA GLY A 180 -11.65 42.35 33.04
C GLY A 180 -10.71 42.97 31.99
N ASN A 181 -10.78 42.56 30.72
CA ASN A 181 -10.04 43.10 29.56
C ASN A 181 -9.28 44.43 29.76
N SER A 182 -7.95 44.38 29.89
CA SER A 182 -7.00 45.38 29.36
C SER A 182 -5.58 45.12 29.90
N GLU A 183 -4.61 45.18 29.01
CA GLU A 183 -3.17 45.25 29.23
C GLU A 183 -2.76 46.06 30.47
N VAL A 184 -2.01 45.50 31.44
CA VAL A 184 -1.11 46.28 32.32
C VAL A 184 0.05 45.41 32.86
N GLU A 185 1.23 46.03 32.85
CA GLU A 185 2.51 45.68 33.49
C GLU A 185 2.41 45.21 34.97
N PRO A 186 3.41 44.46 35.49
CA PRO A 186 3.37 43.96 36.85
C PRO A 186 3.91 45.00 37.85
N SER A 187 3.10 45.37 38.83
CA SER A 187 3.60 45.91 40.10
C SER A 187 3.00 45.21 41.31
N SER A 188 3.89 45.01 42.26
CA SER A 188 3.88 44.23 43.50
C SER A 188 2.71 44.45 44.48
N HIS A 189 1.99 43.38 44.84
CA HIS A 189 1.96 42.75 46.19
C HIS A 189 0.71 41.88 46.45
N GLY A 190 0.92 40.55 46.58
CA GLY A 190 0.44 39.79 47.75
C GLY A 190 -0.83 38.91 47.65
N ALA A 191 -0.70 37.69 47.08
CA ALA A 191 -1.15 36.42 47.71
C ALA A 191 -0.68 35.20 46.88
N ALA A 192 0.55 34.77 47.17
CA ALA A 192 1.22 33.48 46.87
C ALA A 192 0.67 32.62 45.71
N VAL A 193 1.00 33.00 44.48
CA VAL A 193 1.28 32.03 43.41
C VAL A 193 2.78 31.78 43.45
N GLU A 194 3.18 30.53 43.55
CA GLU A 194 4.58 30.16 43.61
C GLU A 194 5.28 30.46 42.27
N GLU A 195 6.06 31.54 42.20
CA GLU A 195 6.95 31.89 41.08
C GLU A 195 8.23 31.01 41.09
N PHE A 196 8.45 30.27 40.00
CA PHE A 196 9.55 29.29 39.84
C PHE A 196 10.67 29.76 38.90
N ASP A 197 11.91 29.34 39.17
CA ASP A 197 13.10 29.13 38.29
C ASP A 197 13.73 27.77 38.71
N PRO A 198 14.67 27.14 37.95
CA PRO A 198 14.51 26.24 36.81
C PRO A 198 14.37 24.71 37.14
N PHE A 199 13.72 23.92 36.27
CA PHE A 199 13.52 22.45 36.41
C PHE A 199 14.61 21.61 35.72
N ASP A 200 15.00 20.52 36.38
CA ASP A 200 15.53 19.34 35.69
C ASP A 200 14.37 18.47 35.15
N ILE A 201 14.42 18.15 33.86
CA ILE A 201 13.53 17.16 33.23
C ILE A 201 14.44 16.12 32.59
N ASN A 202 14.78 15.07 33.34
CA ASN A 202 15.68 14.05 32.84
C ASN A 202 14.97 12.82 32.27
N SER A 203 15.41 12.47 31.05
CA SER A 203 15.43 11.16 30.40
C SER A 203 14.42 10.94 29.27
N THR A 204 14.96 10.69 28.09
CA THR A 204 14.26 10.11 26.94
C THR A 204 14.19 8.60 27.11
N ILE A 205 13.01 8.02 26.94
CA ILE A 205 12.80 6.56 26.98
C ILE A 205 13.17 5.92 25.63
N ASN A 206 13.17 6.71 24.54
CA ASN A 206 13.58 6.25 23.20
C ASN A 206 15.04 6.58 22.89
N PRO A 207 15.83 5.64 22.33
CA PRO A 207 17.26 5.80 22.21
C PRO A 207 17.64 6.23 20.79
N ILE A 208 17.47 7.50 20.47
CA ILE A 208 18.12 8.07 19.27
C ILE A 208 19.13 9.11 19.75
N GLY A 209 20.30 8.64 20.18
CA GLY A 209 21.38 9.48 20.71
C GLY A 209 21.90 10.54 19.73
N SER A 210 21.62 10.42 18.43
CA SER A 210 21.96 11.42 17.41
C SER A 210 20.94 12.55 17.25
N LYS A 211 19.77 12.49 17.91
CA LYS A 211 18.67 13.46 17.74
C LYS A 211 18.38 14.29 19.00
N SER A 212 19.22 14.17 20.03
CA SER A 212 19.03 14.74 21.39
C SER A 212 18.72 16.24 21.43
N THR A 213 19.29 17.03 20.50
CA THR A 213 19.18 18.49 20.47
C THR A 213 17.85 18.96 19.85
N ILE A 214 17.30 18.20 18.90
CA ILE A 214 15.99 18.51 18.29
C ILE A 214 14.85 18.00 19.17
N HIS A 215 15.08 16.86 19.84
CA HIS A 215 14.23 16.39 20.92
C HIS A 215 14.06 17.46 22.00
N ALA A 216 15.14 18.14 22.41
CA ALA A 216 15.08 19.23 23.38
C ALA A 216 14.28 20.43 22.85
N ALA A 217 14.58 20.90 21.63
CA ALA A 217 13.90 22.08 21.06
C ALA A 217 12.39 21.87 20.81
N GLN A 218 11.96 20.68 20.35
CA GLN A 218 10.52 20.39 20.21
C GLN A 218 9.84 20.14 21.56
N PHE A 219 10.59 19.69 22.56
CA PHE A 219 10.13 19.57 23.94
C PHE A 219 9.96 20.95 24.59
N ASP A 220 10.86 21.90 24.33
CA ASP A 220 10.73 23.29 24.77
C ASP A 220 9.45 23.91 24.17
N ALA A 221 9.25 23.77 22.86
CA ALA A 221 8.02 24.22 22.18
C ALA A 221 6.73 23.60 22.77
N TYR A 222 6.79 22.35 23.25
CA TYR A 222 5.66 21.67 23.89
C TYR A 222 5.23 22.35 25.20
N PHE A 223 6.18 22.91 25.98
CA PHE A 223 5.90 23.65 27.21
C PHE A 223 5.69 25.16 26.98
N GLU A 224 6.20 25.73 25.89
CA GLU A 224 5.92 27.12 25.51
C GLU A 224 4.47 27.32 25.05
N TYR A 225 3.91 26.34 24.34
CA TYR A 225 2.56 26.46 23.78
C TYR A 225 1.45 26.59 24.84
N SER A 226 1.67 26.05 26.04
CA SER A 226 0.68 26.09 27.12
C SER A 226 1.33 25.86 28.47
N ASN A 227 0.82 26.52 29.51
CA ASN A 227 1.18 26.22 30.89
C ASN A 227 0.75 24.80 31.26
N ARG A 228 1.70 23.92 31.56
CA ARG A 228 1.45 22.50 31.87
C ARG A 228 1.91 22.15 33.28
N ALA A 229 1.13 21.32 33.96
CA ALA A 229 1.53 20.73 35.24
C ALA A 229 2.20 19.37 35.01
N ILE A 230 3.26 19.09 35.78
CA ILE A 230 4.00 17.84 35.75
C ILE A 230 4.09 17.20 37.13
N THR A 231 4.20 15.88 37.14
CA THR A 231 4.42 15.07 38.34
C THR A 231 5.68 14.23 38.22
N LYS A 232 6.32 13.92 39.34
CA LYS A 232 7.46 13.01 39.36
C LYS A 232 7.04 11.63 38.85
N GLY A 233 7.76 11.13 37.84
CA GLY A 233 7.51 9.86 37.17
C GLY A 233 6.49 9.93 36.05
N GLN A 234 6.00 11.12 35.67
CA GLN A 234 5.11 11.29 34.52
C GLN A 234 5.82 11.00 33.20
N ILE A 235 5.10 10.39 32.26
CA ILE A 235 5.56 10.13 30.91
C ILE A 235 4.85 11.11 29.97
N ILE A 236 5.61 11.76 29.10
CA ILE A 236 5.14 12.77 28.15
C ILE A 236 5.46 12.28 26.73
N PRO A 237 4.42 12.02 25.91
CA PRO A 237 4.60 11.70 24.50
C PRO A 237 4.67 12.98 23.68
N ILE A 238 5.71 13.13 22.87
CA ILE A 238 5.86 14.23 21.92
C ILE A 238 6.00 13.66 20.53
N ALA A 239 5.17 14.17 19.63
CA ALA A 239 5.19 13.85 18.22
C ALA A 239 6.40 14.53 17.57
N LEU A 240 7.15 13.78 16.77
CA LEU A 240 8.34 14.24 16.07
C LEU A 240 8.26 13.86 14.60
N ASP A 241 8.89 14.66 13.76
CA ASP A 241 9.20 14.32 12.37
C ASP A 241 10.65 13.81 12.31
N SER A 242 10.80 12.51 12.09
CA SER A 242 12.09 11.83 12.14
C SER A 242 13.01 12.27 10.99
N SER A 243 12.42 12.63 9.85
CA SER A 243 13.12 13.02 8.61
C SER A 243 13.60 14.47 8.67
N LEU A 244 12.73 15.37 9.14
CA LEU A 244 13.10 16.74 9.44
C LEU A 244 14.16 16.76 10.55
N ALA A 245 14.01 15.94 11.58
CA ALA A 245 15.00 15.86 12.65
C ALA A 245 16.39 15.42 12.14
N GLU A 246 16.46 14.46 11.22
CA GLU A 246 17.75 14.02 10.67
C GLU A 246 18.40 15.08 9.79
N SER A 247 17.62 15.69 8.89
CA SER A 247 18.12 16.75 8.00
C SER A 247 18.60 17.99 8.77
N VAL A 248 17.85 18.41 9.79
CA VAL A 248 18.24 19.51 10.69
C VAL A 248 19.50 19.13 11.46
N HIS A 249 19.59 17.92 12.01
CA HIS A 249 20.78 17.51 12.75
C HIS A 249 22.03 17.50 11.87
N GLN A 250 21.97 16.91 10.67
CA GLN A 250 23.10 16.89 9.74
C GLN A 250 23.54 18.30 9.30
N THR A 251 22.58 19.21 9.10
CA THR A 251 22.85 20.57 8.63
C THR A 251 23.46 21.45 9.71
N TYR A 252 22.99 21.31 10.96
CA TYR A 252 23.29 22.25 12.03
C TYR A 252 24.25 21.72 13.10
N SER A 253 24.44 20.40 13.25
CA SER A 253 25.39 19.86 14.25
C SER A 253 26.83 20.28 13.94
N LEU A 254 27.20 20.34 12.65
CA LEU A 254 28.50 20.83 12.19
C LEU A 254 28.69 22.33 12.42
N LYS A 255 27.60 23.10 12.49
CA LYS A 255 27.61 24.57 12.67
C LYS A 255 27.51 24.99 14.14
N GLY A 256 27.17 24.06 15.04
CA GLY A 256 27.05 24.33 16.48
C GLY A 256 25.91 25.27 16.87
N TRP A 257 24.98 25.57 15.96
CA TRP A 257 23.83 26.47 16.19
C TRP A 257 22.59 25.90 15.50
N TYR A 258 21.45 25.94 16.20
CA TYR A 258 20.14 25.50 15.70
C TYR A 258 19.21 26.72 15.54
N PRO A 259 18.29 26.73 14.56
CA PRO A 259 17.31 27.79 14.40
C PRO A 259 16.32 27.83 15.57
N GLU A 260 15.94 29.04 16.02
CA GLU A 260 14.99 29.27 17.13
C GLU A 260 13.58 28.74 16.82
N VAL A 261 13.17 28.75 15.55
CA VAL A 261 11.89 28.20 15.10
C VAL A 261 12.16 27.02 14.17
N ILE A 262 11.80 25.82 14.62
CA ILE A 262 11.87 24.61 13.79
C ILE A 262 10.62 24.59 12.89
N PRO A 263 10.74 24.30 11.59
CA PRO A 263 9.60 24.18 10.70
C PRO A 263 8.59 23.15 11.23
N ALA A 264 7.29 23.43 11.05
CA ALA A 264 6.25 22.44 11.31
C ALA A 264 6.37 21.29 10.31
N GLY A 265 6.90 20.15 10.75
CA GLY A 265 6.98 18.91 9.98
C GLY A 265 5.71 18.06 10.11
N ASN A 266 5.65 16.97 9.35
CA ASN A 266 4.59 15.98 9.48
C ASN A 266 5.05 14.93 10.49
N PRO A 267 4.43 14.84 11.69
CA PRO A 267 4.90 13.93 12.71
C PRO A 267 4.72 12.47 12.29
N ASP A 268 5.80 11.70 12.36
CA ASP A 268 5.86 10.28 11.96
C ASP A 268 6.22 9.35 13.12
N CYS A 269 6.77 9.89 14.21
CA CYS A 269 7.21 9.11 15.37
C CYS A 269 6.91 9.82 16.70
N ILE A 270 7.00 9.06 17.80
CA ILE A 270 6.77 9.56 19.15
C ILE A 270 8.07 9.44 19.95
N ALA A 271 8.52 10.53 20.56
CA ALA A 271 9.47 10.48 21.65
C ALA A 271 8.76 10.50 22.99
N TRP A 272 9.18 9.60 23.85
CA TRP A 272 8.70 9.49 25.21
C TRP A 272 9.72 10.11 26.15
N PHE A 273 9.27 11.07 26.95
CA PHE A 273 10.07 11.73 27.98
C PHE A 273 9.53 11.38 29.35
N MET A 274 10.41 11.21 30.32
CA MET A 274 10.01 10.99 31.70
C MET A 274 10.48 12.13 32.59
N VAL A 275 9.63 12.54 33.54
CA VAL A 275 10.03 13.45 34.60
C VAL A 275 10.68 12.64 35.73
N SER A 276 11.99 12.43 35.69
CA SER A 276 12.70 11.61 36.67
C SER A 276 12.85 12.29 38.04
N ASN A 277 13.48 13.47 38.06
CA ASN A 277 13.75 14.29 39.23
C ASN A 277 13.75 15.74 38.80
N GLY A 278 13.39 16.65 39.70
CA GLY A 278 13.56 18.08 39.53
C GLY A 278 13.62 18.76 40.88
N THR A 279 13.98 20.04 40.87
CA THR A 279 13.99 20.88 42.05
C THR A 279 13.10 22.09 41.83
N TYR A 280 12.55 22.61 42.91
CA TYR A 280 11.66 23.75 42.90
C TYR A 280 12.03 24.67 44.07
N LYS A 281 11.90 25.98 43.88
CA LYS A 281 12.15 26.95 44.94
C LYS A 281 10.87 27.17 45.74
N ASP A 282 10.89 26.81 47.01
CA ASP A 282 9.76 27.03 47.92
C ASP A 282 9.60 28.54 48.18
N ILE A 283 8.40 29.08 48.02
CA ILE A 283 8.13 30.52 48.12
C ILE A 283 8.10 30.99 49.55
N THR A 284 7.81 30.08 50.48
CA THR A 284 7.72 30.39 51.91
C THR A 284 9.08 30.37 52.59
N THR A 285 10.00 29.50 52.14
CA THR A 285 11.33 29.36 52.76
C THR A 285 12.48 29.85 51.88
N GLY A 286 12.25 30.06 50.58
CA GLY A 286 13.30 30.44 49.61
C GLY A 286 14.30 29.33 49.29
N GLU A 287 14.15 28.15 49.91
CA GLU A 287 15.03 26.99 49.74
C GLU A 287 14.66 26.17 48.50
N ILE A 288 15.68 25.60 47.86
CA ILE A 288 15.52 24.70 46.73
C ILE A 288 15.19 23.30 47.27
N LYS A 289 13.98 22.81 47.01
CA LYS A 289 13.49 21.50 47.44
C LYS A 289 13.30 20.56 46.25
N PRO A 290 13.50 19.24 46.42
CA PRO A 290 13.23 18.27 45.36
C PRO A 290 11.73 18.04 45.15
N ILE A 291 11.35 17.70 43.92
CA ILE A 291 9.99 17.29 43.55
C ILE A 291 9.61 15.98 44.28
N GLU A 292 8.45 15.97 44.92
CA GLU A 292 7.91 14.82 45.63
C GLU A 292 6.96 14.00 44.74
N PRO A 293 6.97 12.65 44.86
CA PRO A 293 6.02 11.80 44.15
C PRO A 293 4.57 12.09 44.59
N GLY A 294 3.67 12.27 43.63
CA GLY A 294 2.24 12.51 43.87
C GLY A 294 1.84 13.99 44.02
N LYS A 295 2.79 14.93 44.09
CA LYS A 295 2.52 16.37 44.01
C LYS A 295 2.66 16.88 42.57
N GLN A 296 1.80 17.81 42.18
CA GLN A 296 1.80 18.45 40.86
C GLN A 296 2.53 19.78 40.91
N TYR A 297 3.30 20.07 39.86
CA TYR A 297 4.12 21.27 39.76
C TYR A 297 3.91 21.93 38.39
N LEU A 298 3.72 23.25 38.36
CA LEU A 298 3.51 24.00 37.12
C LEU A 298 4.85 24.35 36.47
N VAL A 299 5.01 24.08 35.18
CA VAL A 299 6.20 24.46 34.41
C VAL A 299 5.99 25.84 33.79
N ASN A 300 6.92 26.76 34.05
CA ASN A 300 6.97 28.07 33.41
C ASN A 300 8.12 28.12 32.40
N SER A 301 7.82 28.14 31.10
CA SER A 301 8.84 28.03 30.05
C SER A 301 9.93 29.12 30.14
N ASN A 302 9.59 30.33 30.56
CA ASN A 302 10.53 31.47 30.58
C ASN A 302 11.62 31.36 31.66
N LYS A 303 11.32 30.60 32.72
CA LYS A 303 12.14 30.49 33.93
C LYS A 303 12.71 29.08 34.14
N THR A 304 12.16 28.12 33.41
CA THR A 304 12.49 26.70 33.54
C THR A 304 13.63 26.32 32.61
N ARG A 305 14.80 25.95 33.16
CA ARG A 305 15.97 25.50 32.39
C ARG A 305 16.16 24.01 32.55
N MET A 306 16.01 23.27 31.44
CA MET A 306 16.15 21.82 31.41
C MET A 306 17.61 21.36 31.48
N LEU A 307 17.90 20.39 32.34
CA LEU A 307 19.14 19.60 32.30
C LEU A 307 18.85 18.22 31.70
N GLN A 308 19.58 17.85 30.65
CA GLN A 308 19.43 16.57 29.98
C GLN A 308 20.26 15.49 30.69
N SER A 309 19.60 14.44 31.21
CA SER A 309 20.30 13.25 31.72
C SER A 309 19.71 11.96 31.14
N GLY A 310 20.52 11.25 30.35
CA GLY A 310 20.48 9.80 30.14
C GLY A 310 19.22 9.17 29.51
N VAL A 311 19.28 7.85 29.35
CA VAL A 311 18.15 6.99 28.93
C VAL A 311 17.67 6.22 30.16
N SER A 312 16.36 6.25 30.45
CA SER A 312 15.77 5.53 31.57
C SER A 312 15.03 4.27 31.12
N LYS A 313 15.10 3.21 31.93
CA LYS A 313 14.43 1.93 31.67
C LYS A 313 13.02 1.97 32.25
N ARG A 314 11.98 1.91 31.42
CA ARG A 314 10.60 1.71 31.89
C ARG A 314 9.80 0.92 30.87
N ASP A 315 8.93 0.06 31.37
CA ASP A 315 7.96 -0.66 30.53
C ASP A 315 6.81 0.27 30.13
N LEU A 316 6.44 0.25 28.86
CA LEU A 316 5.33 1.04 28.28
C LEU A 316 4.12 0.17 27.94
N SER A 317 4.01 -1.03 28.54
CA SER A 317 2.91 -1.98 28.33
C SER A 317 1.53 -1.42 28.65
N ASP A 318 1.42 -0.47 29.57
CA ASP A 318 0.14 0.13 29.98
C ASP A 318 -0.38 1.19 29.00
N VAL A 319 0.36 1.49 27.93
CA VAL A 319 0.02 2.56 26.98
C VAL A 319 -0.70 2.02 25.75
N ASP A 320 -1.85 2.61 25.43
CA ASP A 320 -2.62 2.31 24.21
C ASP A 320 -2.07 3.09 23.00
N PHE A 321 -1.12 2.49 22.28
CA PHE A 321 -0.39 3.10 21.16
C PHE A 321 -1.28 3.54 19.97
N PRO A 322 -2.32 2.78 19.55
CA PRO A 322 -3.25 3.23 18.50
C PRO A 322 -4.03 4.50 18.88
N THR A 323 -4.40 4.65 20.14
CA THR A 323 -5.17 5.82 20.60
C THR A 323 -4.27 7.06 20.68
N ILE A 324 -3.03 6.91 21.12
CA ILE A 324 -2.11 8.05 21.26
C ILE A 324 -1.58 8.56 19.92
N THR A 325 -1.34 7.66 18.96
CA THR A 325 -0.95 8.04 17.59
C THR A 325 -2.06 8.82 16.90
N ARG A 326 -3.33 8.43 17.10
CA ARG A 326 -4.50 9.18 16.63
C ARG A 326 -4.60 10.56 17.27
N TYR A 327 -4.37 10.66 18.58
CA TYR A 327 -4.40 11.94 19.30
C TYR A 327 -3.31 12.90 18.81
N LEU A 328 -2.09 12.38 18.60
CA LEU A 328 -0.96 13.16 18.09
C LEU A 328 -1.00 13.40 16.57
N ASN A 329 -2.09 12.99 15.91
CA ASN A 329 -2.30 13.12 14.47
C ASN A 329 -1.15 12.50 13.62
N ILE A 330 -0.57 11.41 14.13
CA ILE A 330 0.47 10.65 13.43
C ILE A 330 -0.21 9.69 12.45
N LYS A 331 0.37 9.54 11.26
CA LYS A 331 -0.13 8.60 10.25
C LYS A 331 -0.10 7.16 10.81
N LEU A 332 -1.27 6.56 10.97
CA LEU A 332 -1.38 5.15 11.38
C LEU A 332 -0.77 4.24 10.32
N LYS A 333 -0.06 3.19 10.77
CA LYS A 333 0.45 2.13 9.90
C LYS A 333 -0.64 1.10 9.60
N PHE A 334 -0.39 0.24 8.60
CA PHE A 334 -1.34 -0.78 8.16
C PHE A 334 -1.49 -1.91 9.21
N GLU A 335 -2.67 -2.06 9.81
CA GLU A 335 -2.90 -2.92 11.00
C GLU A 335 -2.92 -4.46 10.75
N TYR A 336 -2.49 -4.96 9.56
CA TYR A 336 -2.47 -6.38 9.14
C TYR A 336 -3.63 -7.22 9.77
N PRO A 337 -4.89 -7.00 9.33
CA PRO A 337 -6.05 -7.61 9.97
C PRO A 337 -6.04 -9.14 9.81
N ASN A 338 -6.39 -9.88 10.87
CA ASN A 338 -6.44 -11.34 10.90
C ASN A 338 -7.87 -11.86 10.65
N ILE A 339 -8.40 -11.69 9.43
CA ILE A 339 -9.75 -12.10 9.07
C ILE A 339 -9.70 -13.55 8.55
N LEU A 340 -10.64 -14.39 9.00
CA LEU A 340 -10.80 -15.75 8.52
C LEU A 340 -11.51 -15.73 7.15
N LEU A 341 -10.91 -16.37 6.15
CA LEU A 341 -11.49 -16.42 4.80
C LEU A 341 -12.70 -17.37 4.74
N PRO A 342 -13.70 -17.09 3.88
CA PRO A 342 -14.81 -18.00 3.62
C PRO A 342 -14.26 -19.34 3.08
N GLY A 343 -14.69 -20.46 3.68
CA GLY A 343 -14.13 -21.80 3.40
C GLY A 343 -13.30 -22.40 4.54
N GLY A 344 -13.07 -21.67 5.65
CA GLY A 344 -12.64 -22.24 6.93
C GLY A 344 -11.24 -22.88 6.90
N GLY A 345 -10.19 -22.07 6.89
CA GLY A 345 -8.82 -22.59 7.10
C GLY A 345 -7.69 -21.60 6.91
N LYS A 346 -7.88 -20.55 6.10
CA LYS A 346 -6.83 -19.56 5.78
C LYS A 346 -7.19 -18.19 6.37
N TYR A 347 -6.18 -17.50 6.90
CA TYR A 347 -6.27 -16.11 7.36
C TYR A 347 -5.81 -15.20 6.23
N THR A 348 -6.29 -13.96 6.19
CA THR A 348 -5.85 -12.92 5.27
C THR A 348 -4.32 -12.82 5.22
N PHE A 349 -3.64 -12.60 6.37
CA PHE A 349 -2.19 -12.47 6.43
C PHE A 349 -1.53 -13.56 7.30
N PRO A 350 -1.20 -14.75 6.75
CA PRO A 350 -0.68 -15.87 7.53
C PRO A 350 0.71 -15.60 8.12
N TYR A 351 1.59 -14.91 7.37
CA TYR A 351 2.94 -14.55 7.83
C TYR A 351 2.90 -13.56 9.01
N ALA A 352 1.99 -12.59 8.98
CA ALA A 352 1.81 -11.61 10.05
C ALA A 352 1.31 -12.29 11.32
N LYS A 353 0.36 -13.24 11.19
CA LYS A 353 -0.11 -14.06 12.31
C LYS A 353 1.01 -14.86 12.96
N THR A 354 1.87 -15.49 12.15
CA THR A 354 3.02 -16.25 12.65
C THR A 354 4.01 -15.34 13.38
N LEU A 355 4.32 -14.17 12.81
CA LEU A 355 5.20 -13.19 13.44
C LEU A 355 4.61 -12.69 14.78
N ARG A 356 3.33 -12.30 14.81
CA ARG A 356 2.64 -11.89 16.04
C ARG A 356 2.64 -12.99 17.10
N LYS A 357 2.48 -14.26 16.70
CA LYS A 357 2.57 -15.40 17.61
C LYS A 357 3.96 -15.53 18.23
N ILE A 358 5.03 -15.33 17.46
CA ILE A 358 6.40 -15.35 17.98
C ILE A 358 6.60 -14.24 19.02
N PHE A 359 6.14 -13.02 18.73
CA PHE A 359 6.20 -11.90 19.67
C PHE A 359 5.41 -12.17 20.96
N ASP A 360 4.16 -12.63 20.85
CA ASP A 360 3.31 -12.99 21.99
C ASP A 360 3.94 -14.10 22.85
N THR A 361 4.55 -15.12 22.23
CA THR A 361 5.26 -16.16 22.98
C THR A 361 6.51 -15.63 23.68
N SER A 362 7.25 -14.71 23.05
CA SER A 362 8.43 -14.09 23.65
C SER A 362 8.08 -13.28 24.89
N ILE A 363 6.96 -12.53 24.86
CA ILE A 363 6.45 -11.79 26.03
C ILE A 363 6.04 -12.76 27.15
N LYS A 364 5.26 -13.80 26.84
CA LYS A 364 4.72 -14.75 27.84
C LYS A 364 5.78 -15.58 28.56
N ILE A 365 6.88 -15.89 27.87
CA ILE A 365 7.95 -16.76 28.38
C ILE A 365 9.06 -15.96 29.08
N LYS A 366 9.02 -14.63 28.99
CA LYS A 366 9.99 -13.71 29.58
C LYS A 366 10.11 -13.93 31.10
N GLY A 367 11.32 -14.20 31.58
CA GLY A 367 11.63 -14.48 32.99
C GLY A 367 11.70 -15.97 33.38
N LYS A 368 11.22 -16.89 32.53
CA LYS A 368 11.33 -18.36 32.76
C LYS A 368 12.43 -18.99 31.92
N ILE A 369 12.51 -18.64 30.64
CA ILE A 369 13.49 -19.15 29.68
C ILE A 369 13.90 -18.00 28.75
N VAL A 370 15.19 -17.86 28.47
CA VAL A 370 15.67 -16.92 27.43
C VAL A 370 15.55 -17.60 26.07
N LEU A 371 14.52 -17.24 25.31
CA LEU A 371 14.38 -17.68 23.93
C LEU A 371 15.28 -16.83 23.03
N GLN A 372 16.40 -17.41 22.59
CA GLN A 372 17.16 -16.85 21.48
C GLN A 372 16.29 -16.90 20.23
N THR A 373 15.75 -15.75 19.82
CA THR A 373 14.75 -15.65 18.74
C THR A 373 15.37 -14.94 17.55
N THR A 374 15.80 -15.72 16.55
CA THR A 374 16.34 -15.25 15.27
C THR A 374 15.36 -15.58 14.15
N ILE A 375 14.92 -14.56 13.43
CA ILE A 375 13.90 -14.63 12.38
C ILE A 375 14.49 -14.10 11.07
N LEU A 376 14.33 -14.85 9.98
CA LEU A 376 14.62 -14.38 8.62
C LEU A 376 13.32 -14.19 7.87
N LEU A 377 13.15 -12.99 7.31
CA LEU A 377 12.08 -12.65 6.39
C LEU A 377 12.62 -12.74 4.96
N THR A 378 12.15 -13.75 4.23
CA THR A 378 12.52 -14.04 2.85
C THR A 378 11.43 -13.54 1.91
N SER A 379 11.81 -12.97 0.77
CA SER A 379 10.87 -12.76 -0.34
C SER A 379 11.62 -12.70 -1.66
N ASN A 380 11.13 -13.39 -2.69
CA ASN A 380 11.74 -13.36 -4.03
C ASN A 380 11.56 -11.99 -4.71
N THR A 381 10.47 -11.31 -4.39
CA THR A 381 10.13 -10.00 -4.96
C THR A 381 10.54 -8.88 -4.02
N ARG A 382 10.95 -7.73 -4.58
CA ARG A 382 11.27 -6.54 -3.81
C ARG A 382 9.99 -5.80 -3.44
N PHE A 383 10.06 -4.94 -2.41
CA PHE A 383 8.97 -4.03 -2.01
C PHE A 383 7.65 -4.68 -1.57
N VAL A 384 7.71 -5.90 -1.01
CA VAL A 384 6.55 -6.61 -0.46
C VAL A 384 6.09 -6.07 0.92
N GLY A 385 6.83 -5.10 1.48
CA GLY A 385 6.50 -4.53 2.79
C GLY A 385 7.06 -5.31 3.99
N LYS A 386 8.24 -5.92 3.85
CA LYS A 386 8.94 -6.59 4.97
C LYS A 386 9.21 -5.64 6.14
N SER A 387 9.70 -4.43 5.85
CA SER A 387 9.95 -3.40 6.86
C SER A 387 8.65 -2.93 7.54
N THR A 388 7.61 -2.67 6.74
CA THR A 388 6.31 -2.21 7.26
C THR A 388 5.65 -3.27 8.15
N LEU A 389 5.81 -4.56 7.83
CA LEU A 389 5.35 -5.66 8.66
C LEU A 389 6.02 -5.64 10.04
N VAL A 390 7.36 -5.56 10.07
CA VAL A 390 8.12 -5.55 11.34
C VAL A 390 7.76 -4.33 12.17
N GLU A 391 7.72 -3.15 11.54
CA GLU A 391 7.35 -1.90 12.19
C GLU A 391 5.97 -1.95 12.82
N THR A 392 4.96 -2.40 12.08
CA THR A 392 3.58 -2.49 12.58
C THR A 392 3.50 -3.46 13.75
N VAL A 393 4.10 -4.66 13.64
CA VAL A 393 4.06 -5.64 14.73
C VAL A 393 4.82 -5.15 15.96
N CYS A 394 5.91 -4.40 15.80
CA CYS A 394 6.61 -3.80 16.93
C CYS A 394 5.75 -2.75 17.64
N GLU A 395 5.04 -1.91 16.88
CA GLU A 395 4.12 -0.90 17.42
C GLU A 395 2.93 -1.54 18.15
N ASP A 396 2.33 -2.58 17.58
CA ASP A 396 1.20 -3.32 18.18
C ASP A 396 1.53 -3.88 19.58
N PHE A 397 2.77 -4.34 19.77
CA PHE A 397 3.24 -4.94 21.03
C PHE A 397 4.09 -3.99 21.89
N GLY A 398 4.33 -2.76 21.45
CA GLY A 398 5.15 -1.77 22.16
C GLY A 398 6.63 -2.17 22.29
N PHE A 399 7.23 -2.78 21.27
CA PHE A 399 8.67 -3.04 21.20
C PHE A 399 9.44 -1.85 20.61
N SER A 400 10.59 -1.54 21.19
CA SER A 400 11.54 -0.58 20.61
C SER A 400 12.22 -1.21 19.40
N LEU A 401 12.04 -0.60 18.22
CA LEU A 401 12.63 -1.07 16.98
C LEU A 401 13.92 -0.30 16.65
N VAL A 402 14.99 -1.03 16.36
CA VAL A 402 16.23 -0.49 15.81
C VAL A 402 16.43 -1.06 14.41
N THR A 403 16.42 -0.19 13.41
CA THR A 403 16.63 -0.57 12.02
C THR A 403 18.08 -0.32 11.59
N LEU A 404 18.73 -1.34 11.03
CA LEU A 404 20.07 -1.26 10.45
C LEU A 404 20.01 -1.70 8.99
N ASP A 405 20.60 -0.94 8.07
CA ASP A 405 20.73 -1.35 6.68
C ASP A 405 22.10 -2.00 6.45
N GLY A 406 22.09 -3.22 5.90
CA GLY A 406 23.30 -3.94 5.54
C GLY A 406 24.15 -3.20 4.50
N TYR A 407 23.55 -2.45 3.57
CA TYR A 407 24.33 -1.69 2.57
C TYR A 407 25.07 -0.51 3.22
N ASP A 408 24.41 0.20 4.12
CA ASP A 408 25.01 1.33 4.85
C ASP A 408 26.17 0.86 5.74
N LEU A 409 26.00 -0.27 6.40
CA LEU A 409 27.03 -0.84 7.28
C LEU A 409 28.30 -1.22 6.50
N VAL A 410 28.15 -1.83 5.32
CA VAL A 410 29.30 -2.19 4.46
C VAL A 410 29.98 -0.95 3.91
N ASN A 411 29.21 0.07 3.49
CA ASN A 411 29.73 1.31 2.94
C ASN A 411 30.55 2.09 3.97
N VAL A 412 30.02 2.26 5.19
CA VAL A 412 30.72 2.97 6.28
C VAL A 412 31.94 2.17 6.77
N GLY A 413 31.86 0.83 6.74
CA GLY A 413 32.99 -0.04 7.07
C GLY A 413 34.07 -0.14 6.00
N LEU A 414 33.93 0.54 4.85
CA LEU A 414 34.80 0.42 3.67
C LEU A 414 35.04 -1.05 3.24
N GLY A 415 34.06 -1.93 3.46
CA GLY A 415 34.17 -3.36 3.20
C GLY A 415 35.11 -4.14 4.15
N MET A 416 35.69 -3.49 5.18
CA MET A 416 36.52 -4.19 6.16
C MET A 416 35.64 -4.88 7.23
N PRO A 417 35.80 -6.20 7.46
CA PRO A 417 34.99 -6.94 8.43
C PRO A 417 35.07 -6.37 9.86
N ALA A 418 36.27 -6.04 10.34
CA ALA A 418 36.50 -5.55 11.70
C ALA A 418 35.85 -4.18 11.94
N ALA A 419 35.90 -3.29 10.95
CA ALA A 419 35.27 -1.96 11.04
C ALA A 419 33.74 -2.08 11.08
N THR A 420 33.17 -2.90 10.20
CA THR A 420 31.72 -3.16 10.13
C THR A 420 31.19 -3.72 11.46
N VAL A 421 31.88 -4.71 12.02
CA VAL A 421 31.56 -5.32 13.33
C VAL A 421 31.67 -4.30 14.46
N GLY A 422 32.72 -3.45 14.45
CA GLY A 422 32.91 -2.39 15.44
C GLY A 422 31.79 -1.34 15.43
N ILE A 423 31.33 -0.94 14.25
CA ILE A 423 30.19 0.00 14.09
C ILE A 423 28.90 -0.62 14.63
N LEU A 424 28.66 -1.89 14.31
CA LEU A 424 27.47 -2.61 14.77
C LEU A 424 27.44 -2.73 16.30
N LYS A 425 28.57 -3.08 16.93
CA LYS A 425 28.72 -3.05 18.39
C LYS A 425 28.48 -1.67 18.98
N GLY A 426 29.13 -0.63 18.43
CA GLY A 426 28.98 0.74 18.90
C GLY A 426 27.54 1.26 18.85
N LYS A 427 26.74 0.81 17.87
CA LYS A 427 25.32 1.15 17.77
C LYS A 427 24.43 0.31 18.70
N LEU A 428 24.73 -0.98 18.91
CA LEU A 428 23.82 -1.89 19.61
C LEU A 428 24.11 -2.09 21.10
N ASP A 429 25.37 -2.03 21.55
CA ASP A 429 25.75 -2.41 22.92
C ASP A 429 24.98 -1.60 23.98
N ARG A 430 24.93 -0.27 23.80
CA ARG A 430 24.16 0.63 24.69
C ARG A 430 22.65 0.35 24.68
N LEU A 431 22.12 -0.11 23.54
CA LEU A 431 20.68 -0.33 23.35
C LEU A 431 20.23 -1.65 23.96
N VAL A 432 21.00 -2.71 23.74
CA VAL A 432 20.73 -4.03 24.29
C VAL A 432 20.86 -4.02 25.82
N GLU A 433 21.77 -3.22 26.37
CA GLU A 433 21.89 -3.04 27.81
C GLU A 433 20.79 -2.16 28.41
N SER A 434 20.26 -1.19 27.67
CA SER A 434 19.27 -0.24 28.17
C SER A 434 17.81 -0.68 27.97
N CYS A 435 17.49 -1.38 26.88
CA CYS A 435 16.11 -1.64 26.49
C CYS A 435 15.68 -3.08 26.80
N GLU A 436 14.58 -3.25 27.54
CA GLU A 436 14.06 -4.59 27.85
C GLU A 436 13.30 -5.25 26.69
N ARG A 437 12.60 -4.46 25.85
CA ARG A 437 11.82 -4.95 24.70
C ARG A 437 12.42 -4.41 23.41
N LEU A 438 13.52 -5.00 23.01
CA LEU A 438 14.29 -4.56 21.85
C LEU A 438 14.12 -5.52 20.67
N VAL A 439 13.81 -4.98 19.51
CA VAL A 439 13.88 -5.66 18.22
C VAL A 439 15.00 -5.03 17.40
N VAL A 440 15.96 -5.86 16.99
CA VAL A 440 17.00 -5.45 16.05
C VAL A 440 16.61 -5.95 14.66
N PHE A 441 16.30 -5.02 13.76
CA PHE A 441 15.92 -5.33 12.39
C PHE A 441 17.05 -5.00 11.43
N ILE A 442 17.65 -6.03 10.83
CA ILE A 442 18.73 -5.91 9.85
C ILE A 442 18.14 -6.07 8.45
N LYS A 443 18.09 -4.96 7.70
CA LYS A 443 17.67 -4.94 6.30
C LYS A 443 18.82 -5.46 5.43
N HIS A 444 18.49 -6.19 4.37
CA HIS A 444 19.44 -6.68 3.36
C HIS A 444 20.64 -7.46 3.94
N ILE A 445 20.38 -8.49 4.76
CA ILE A 445 21.46 -9.28 5.38
C ILE A 445 22.39 -9.94 4.35
N GLU A 446 21.89 -10.22 3.14
CA GLU A 446 22.68 -10.71 2.02
C GLU A 446 23.83 -9.78 1.63
N SER A 447 23.74 -8.46 1.88
CA SER A 447 24.83 -7.55 1.57
C SER A 447 26.00 -7.71 2.54
N LEU A 448 25.71 -8.08 3.79
CA LEU A 448 26.69 -8.31 4.84
C LEU A 448 27.30 -9.71 4.76
N CYS A 449 26.47 -10.71 4.48
CA CYS A 449 26.84 -12.13 4.54
C CYS A 449 26.60 -12.82 3.20
N LYS A 450 27.37 -12.44 2.17
CA LYS A 450 27.27 -13.04 0.83
C LYS A 450 27.80 -14.47 0.82
N LYS A 451 27.16 -15.32 0.02
CA LYS A 451 27.70 -16.63 -0.35
C LYS A 451 28.85 -16.44 -1.34
N GLY A 452 30.08 -16.77 -0.95
CA GLY A 452 31.25 -16.62 -1.82
C GLY A 452 31.16 -17.50 -3.07
N HIS A 453 31.48 -16.95 -4.24
CA HIS A 453 31.55 -17.72 -5.49
C HIS A 453 32.74 -18.69 -5.47
N GLU A 454 32.56 -19.91 -5.99
CA GLU A 454 33.59 -20.97 -5.98
C GLU A 454 34.89 -20.60 -6.71
N GLN A 455 34.89 -19.55 -7.53
CA GLN A 455 36.03 -19.14 -8.35
C GLN A 455 37.03 -18.19 -7.64
N GLN A 456 36.73 -17.68 -6.43
CA GLN A 456 37.61 -16.75 -5.68
C GLN A 456 37.76 -17.17 -4.20
N ALA A 457 38.75 -18.02 -3.92
CA ALA A 457 38.97 -18.62 -2.59
C ALA A 457 39.33 -17.60 -1.49
N GLU A 458 40.10 -16.57 -1.80
CA GLU A 458 40.50 -15.54 -0.82
C GLU A 458 39.30 -14.71 -0.34
N GLN A 459 38.43 -14.30 -1.26
CA GLN A 459 37.25 -13.50 -0.95
C GLN A 459 36.20 -14.29 -0.16
N ARG A 460 36.02 -15.59 -0.48
CA ARG A 460 35.18 -16.51 0.28
C ARG A 460 35.63 -16.62 1.76
N SER A 461 36.94 -16.69 2.01
CA SER A 461 37.46 -16.80 3.39
C SER A 461 37.20 -15.55 4.24
N LEU A 462 37.23 -14.36 3.62
CA LEU A 462 36.93 -13.08 4.27
C LEU A 462 35.43 -12.96 4.58
N ASP A 463 34.58 -13.33 3.63
CA ASP A 463 33.12 -13.30 3.77
C ASP A 463 32.64 -14.32 4.82
N ASP A 464 33.25 -15.51 4.87
CA ASP A 464 32.97 -16.53 5.88
C ASP A 464 33.38 -16.06 7.29
N SER A 465 34.54 -15.39 7.41
CA SER A 465 35.01 -14.80 8.67
C SER A 465 34.08 -13.69 9.17
N LEU A 466 33.63 -12.80 8.27
CA LEU A 466 32.67 -11.76 8.58
C LEU A 466 31.33 -12.37 9.02
N SER A 467 30.83 -13.35 8.27
CA SER A 467 29.58 -14.08 8.57
C SER A 467 29.62 -14.76 9.95
N LEU A 468 30.74 -15.40 10.31
CA LEU A 468 30.93 -15.99 11.63
C LEU A 468 30.88 -14.94 12.74
N ASN A 469 31.57 -13.80 12.57
CA ASN A 469 31.58 -12.72 13.56
C ASN A 469 30.21 -12.05 13.74
N ILE A 470 29.43 -11.92 12.67
CA ILE A 470 28.05 -11.42 12.77
C ILE A 470 27.20 -12.44 13.53
N VAL A 471 27.28 -13.72 13.20
CA VAL A 471 26.53 -14.78 13.89
C VAL A 471 26.84 -14.84 15.38
N THR A 472 28.11 -14.68 15.78
CA THR A 472 28.46 -14.65 17.21
C THR A 472 27.82 -13.45 17.91
N LEU A 473 27.82 -12.27 17.28
CA LEU A 473 27.16 -11.09 17.83
C LEU A 473 25.63 -11.22 17.93
N LEU A 474 24.99 -11.75 16.88
CA LEU A 474 23.54 -11.95 16.91
C LEU A 474 23.15 -12.93 18.02
N ASN A 475 23.92 -14.02 18.20
CA ASN A 475 23.66 -14.94 19.31
C ASN A 475 23.89 -14.30 20.69
N GLU A 476 24.91 -13.44 20.83
CA GLU A 476 25.15 -12.69 22.06
C GLU A 476 23.94 -11.79 22.39
N TYR A 477 23.46 -11.00 21.43
CA TYR A 477 22.33 -10.10 21.66
C TYR A 477 21.01 -10.86 21.86
N ALA A 478 20.80 -11.96 21.16
CA ALA A 478 19.65 -12.84 21.37
C ALA A 478 19.67 -13.48 22.78
N SER A 479 20.86 -13.78 23.33
CA SER A 479 21.00 -14.28 24.71
C SER A 479 20.72 -13.23 25.77
N LYS A 480 20.84 -11.93 25.43
CA LYS A 480 20.46 -10.81 26.29
C LYS A 480 18.95 -10.49 26.20
N GLY A 481 18.19 -11.24 25.39
CA GLY A 481 16.74 -11.13 25.27
C GLY A 481 16.24 -10.23 24.13
N ALA A 482 17.12 -9.76 23.25
CA ALA A 482 16.72 -9.03 22.05
C ALA A 482 16.17 -9.98 20.98
N ILE A 483 15.12 -9.57 20.27
CA ILE A 483 14.60 -10.30 19.10
C ILE A 483 15.35 -9.80 17.86
N ILE A 484 15.88 -10.74 17.08
CA ILE A 484 16.66 -10.41 15.89
C ILE A 484 15.85 -10.80 14.67
N ILE A 485 15.59 -9.81 13.81
CA ILE A 485 14.88 -10.00 12.56
C ILE A 485 15.81 -9.56 11.44
N SER A 486 15.97 -10.40 10.42
CA SER A 486 16.74 -10.07 9.23
C SER A 486 15.85 -10.17 8.01
N SER A 487 16.01 -9.29 7.03
CA SER A 487 15.30 -9.39 5.75
C SER A 487 16.26 -9.75 4.63
N SER A 488 15.82 -10.61 3.72
CA SER A 488 16.53 -10.89 2.47
C SER A 488 15.61 -10.98 1.27
N ASN A 489 16.12 -10.55 0.11
CA ASN A 489 15.42 -10.67 -1.18
C ASN A 489 15.75 -11.97 -1.92
N ASP A 490 16.79 -12.69 -1.51
CA ASP A 490 17.21 -13.92 -2.15
C ASP A 490 17.83 -14.82 -1.09
N ALA A 491 17.08 -15.84 -0.67
CA ALA A 491 17.50 -16.76 0.37
C ALA A 491 18.76 -17.57 -0.01
N ASP A 492 19.02 -17.75 -1.30
CA ASP A 492 20.15 -18.54 -1.80
C ASP A 492 21.45 -17.73 -1.84
N SER A 493 21.34 -16.39 -1.87
CA SER A 493 22.48 -15.47 -1.83
C SER A 493 23.14 -15.37 -0.45
N ILE A 494 22.44 -15.81 0.60
CA ILE A 494 22.90 -15.74 1.99
C ILE A 494 23.92 -16.86 2.25
N ASN A 495 24.97 -16.55 3.02
CA ASN A 495 25.93 -17.53 3.48
C ASN A 495 25.26 -18.65 4.32
N ASP A 496 25.57 -19.91 4.00
CA ASP A 496 25.02 -21.10 4.65
C ASP A 496 25.25 -21.12 6.17
N ILE A 497 26.36 -20.52 6.64
CA ILE A 497 26.68 -20.38 8.08
C ILE A 497 25.60 -19.57 8.81
N VAL A 498 25.17 -18.45 8.22
CA VAL A 498 24.14 -17.57 8.80
C VAL A 498 22.78 -18.24 8.75
N ARG A 499 22.43 -18.83 7.60
CA ARG A 499 21.15 -19.52 7.40
C ARG A 499 20.97 -20.67 8.40
N SER A 500 22.02 -21.43 8.70
CA SER A 500 21.99 -22.53 9.68
C SER A 500 21.68 -22.12 11.12
N LYS A 501 21.83 -20.83 11.46
CA LYS A 501 21.63 -20.29 12.82
C LYS A 501 20.32 -19.52 12.99
N ILE A 502 19.60 -19.28 11.91
CA ILE A 502 18.26 -18.71 11.94
C ILE A 502 17.28 -19.81 12.35
N LYS A 503 16.38 -19.50 13.29
CA LYS A 503 15.43 -20.49 13.83
C LYS A 503 14.08 -20.45 13.13
N PHE A 504 13.65 -19.28 12.69
CA PHE A 504 12.37 -19.09 12.02
C PHE A 504 12.61 -18.42 10.68
N GLU A 505 12.18 -19.07 9.60
CA GLU A 505 12.15 -18.51 8.25
C GLU A 505 10.68 -18.23 7.91
N ILE A 506 10.38 -17.00 7.52
CA ILE A 506 9.02 -16.56 7.18
C ILE A 506 9.06 -15.96 5.77
N ASP A 507 8.39 -16.63 4.84
CA ASP A 507 8.23 -16.15 3.48
C ASP A 507 7.13 -15.08 3.41
N VAL A 508 7.51 -13.88 2.96
CA VAL A 508 6.61 -12.76 2.70
C VAL A 508 6.40 -12.67 1.19
N ASN A 509 5.37 -13.36 0.71
CA ASN A 509 5.04 -13.45 -0.71
C ASN A 509 4.24 -12.24 -1.20
N VAL A 510 4.15 -12.10 -2.53
CA VAL A 510 3.27 -11.12 -3.18
C VAL A 510 1.83 -11.30 -2.65
N PRO A 511 1.13 -10.21 -2.29
CA PRO A 511 -0.19 -10.31 -1.67
C PRO A 511 -1.19 -11.00 -2.59
N SER A 512 -1.89 -11.99 -2.05
CA SER A 512 -3.05 -12.67 -2.63
C SER A 512 -4.25 -11.72 -2.79
N GLU A 513 -5.27 -12.12 -3.55
CA GLU A 513 -6.47 -11.32 -3.75
C GLU A 513 -7.12 -10.79 -2.44
N PRO A 514 -7.37 -11.61 -1.41
CA PRO A 514 -7.94 -11.10 -0.16
C PRO A 514 -6.99 -10.17 0.61
N GLU A 515 -5.67 -10.36 0.49
CA GLU A 515 -4.67 -9.45 1.08
C GLU A 515 -4.67 -8.11 0.36
N ARG A 516 -4.71 -8.10 -0.98
CA ARG A 516 -4.80 -6.88 -1.80
C ARG A 516 -6.07 -6.09 -1.52
N ARG A 517 -7.19 -6.78 -1.27
CA ARG A 517 -8.46 -6.15 -0.89
C ARG A 517 -8.32 -5.32 0.39
N GLU A 518 -7.72 -5.90 1.43
CA GLU A 518 -7.49 -5.17 2.69
C GLU A 518 -6.47 -4.02 2.51
N ILE A 519 -5.44 -4.22 1.67
CA ILE A 519 -4.49 -3.15 1.34
C ILE A 519 -5.19 -1.99 0.62
N PHE A 520 -6.00 -2.25 -0.41
CA PHE A 520 -6.75 -1.20 -1.09
C PHE A 520 -7.77 -0.53 -0.17
N LYS A 521 -8.44 -1.30 0.68
CA LYS A 521 -9.36 -0.75 1.68
C LYS A 521 -8.65 0.23 2.61
N TYR A 522 -7.41 -0.06 3.00
CA TYR A 522 -6.57 0.86 3.74
C TYR A 522 -6.17 2.07 2.89
N LEU A 523 -5.60 1.87 1.69
CA LEU A 523 -5.10 2.95 0.84
C LEU A 523 -6.20 3.92 0.36
N VAL A 524 -7.43 3.43 0.17
CA VAL A 524 -8.57 4.20 -0.34
C VAL A 524 -9.34 4.91 0.78
N ASN A 525 -9.52 4.27 1.94
CA ASN A 525 -10.30 4.84 3.04
C ASN A 525 -9.48 5.73 3.98
N PHE A 526 -8.16 5.75 3.88
CA PHE A 526 -7.36 6.61 4.75
C PHE A 526 -7.41 8.05 4.23
N PRO A 527 -8.05 9.00 4.94
CA PRO A 527 -7.93 10.40 4.62
C PRO A 527 -6.45 10.75 4.77
N THR A 528 -5.84 11.27 3.70
CA THR A 528 -4.50 11.84 3.76
C THR A 528 -4.42 12.76 5.00
N SER A 529 -3.32 12.66 5.75
CA SER A 529 -3.12 13.15 7.12
C SER A 529 -3.15 14.68 7.30
N SER A 530 -4.00 15.39 6.59
CA SER A 530 -4.28 16.81 6.75
C SER A 530 -5.75 17.01 7.12
N ASN A 531 -6.10 16.74 8.38
CA ASN A 531 -7.23 17.41 9.02
C ASN A 531 -6.90 18.88 9.39
N VAL A 532 -5.83 19.43 8.82
CA VAL A 532 -5.56 20.86 8.79
C VAL A 532 -5.90 21.31 7.37
N PRO A 533 -6.86 22.24 7.16
CA PRO A 533 -6.90 23.00 5.93
C PRO A 533 -5.60 23.81 5.89
N ILE A 534 -4.59 23.30 5.18
CA ILE A 534 -3.32 24.00 5.00
C ILE A 534 -3.65 25.21 4.13
N HIS A 535 -3.51 26.40 4.72
CA HIS A 535 -3.64 27.66 4.02
C HIS A 535 -2.75 27.68 2.76
N GLU A 536 -3.40 27.96 1.63
CA GLU A 536 -2.96 28.58 0.38
C GLU A 536 -1.70 28.12 -0.38
N HIS A 537 -0.84 27.23 0.15
CA HIS A 537 0.45 26.95 -0.52
C HIS A 537 0.86 25.49 -0.74
N ASN A 538 0.07 24.49 -0.39
CA ASN A 538 0.32 23.10 -0.81
C ASN A 538 -0.92 22.46 -1.44
N ASP A 539 -0.74 21.79 -2.58
CA ASP A 539 -1.73 21.07 -3.40
C ASP A 539 -2.39 19.84 -2.69
N ASP A 540 -2.59 19.89 -1.36
CA ASP A 540 -3.12 18.79 -0.55
C ASP A 540 -4.64 18.86 -0.42
N TYR A 541 -5.34 18.44 -1.48
CA TYR A 541 -6.80 18.29 -1.49
C TYR A 541 -7.27 17.04 -0.74
N LEU A 542 -8.49 17.08 -0.19
CA LEU A 542 -9.16 15.89 0.34
C LEU A 542 -9.61 14.99 -0.83
N TYR A 543 -9.29 13.70 -0.77
CA TYR A 543 -9.70 12.72 -1.77
C TYR A 543 -10.63 11.68 -1.15
N LEU A 544 -11.73 11.37 -1.83
CA LEU A 544 -12.70 10.34 -1.41
C LEU A 544 -12.99 9.40 -2.58
N ALA A 545 -13.11 8.09 -2.34
CA ALA A 545 -13.58 7.19 -3.39
C ALA A 545 -15.08 7.39 -3.65
N SER A 546 -15.46 7.33 -4.94
CA SER A 546 -16.88 7.26 -5.32
C SER A 546 -17.48 5.95 -4.80
N GLU A 547 -18.79 5.95 -4.52
CA GLU A 547 -19.55 4.76 -4.10
C GLU A 547 -19.49 3.63 -5.14
N ASP A 548 -19.26 3.98 -6.42
CA ASP A 548 -19.15 3.03 -7.53
C ASP A 548 -17.83 2.24 -7.54
N VAL A 549 -16.85 2.63 -6.73
CA VAL A 549 -15.53 1.98 -6.69
C VAL A 549 -15.60 0.74 -5.81
N SER A 550 -15.70 -0.43 -6.42
CA SER A 550 -15.60 -1.71 -5.71
C SER A 550 -14.14 -2.08 -5.45
N VAL A 551 -13.79 -2.30 -4.19
CA VAL A 551 -12.44 -2.75 -3.79
C VAL A 551 -12.16 -4.19 -4.26
N ASP A 552 -13.20 -5.02 -4.39
CA ASP A 552 -13.09 -6.39 -4.86
C ASP A 552 -12.63 -6.46 -6.32
N THR A 553 -13.20 -5.61 -7.18
CA THR A 553 -12.82 -5.57 -8.60
C THR A 553 -11.40 -5.05 -8.77
N LEU A 554 -11.00 -4.05 -7.97
CA LEU A 554 -9.63 -3.52 -7.96
C LEU A 554 -8.61 -4.60 -7.55
N ALA A 555 -8.90 -5.38 -6.51
CA ALA A 555 -8.01 -6.45 -6.04
C ALA A 555 -7.83 -7.58 -7.05
N LEU A 556 -8.87 -7.87 -7.85
CA LEU A 556 -8.83 -8.84 -8.94
C LEU A 556 -8.03 -8.31 -10.13
N GLN A 557 -8.24 -7.04 -10.53
CA GLN A 557 -7.53 -6.40 -11.64
C GLN A 557 -6.04 -6.14 -11.35
N SER A 558 -5.66 -6.01 -10.07
CA SER A 558 -4.29 -5.73 -9.63
C SER A 558 -3.46 -7.01 -9.36
N ALA A 559 -3.75 -8.12 -10.02
CA ALA A 559 -3.06 -9.38 -9.80
C ALA A 559 -1.53 -9.26 -10.03
N ALA A 560 -0.75 -9.99 -9.23
CA ALA A 560 0.72 -10.02 -9.23
C ALA A 560 1.44 -8.70 -8.87
N LEU A 561 0.72 -7.59 -8.63
CA LEU A 561 1.33 -6.32 -8.24
C LEU A 561 1.76 -6.32 -6.75
N THR A 562 2.88 -5.67 -6.47
CA THR A 562 3.41 -5.54 -5.11
C THR A 562 2.66 -4.45 -4.32
N PRO A 563 2.68 -4.45 -2.97
CA PRO A 563 2.07 -3.39 -2.16
C PRO A 563 2.57 -1.98 -2.52
N ASN A 564 3.83 -1.86 -2.94
CA ASN A 564 4.37 -0.60 -3.44
C ASN A 564 3.69 -0.15 -4.76
N ASP A 565 3.45 -1.09 -5.67
CA ASP A 565 2.70 -0.80 -6.90
C ASP A 565 1.24 -0.42 -6.60
N LEU A 566 0.61 -1.03 -5.59
CA LEU A 566 -0.74 -0.66 -5.14
C LEU A 566 -0.76 0.77 -4.59
N THR A 567 0.25 1.14 -3.80
CA THR A 567 0.42 2.51 -3.30
C THR A 567 0.60 3.50 -4.46
N TYR A 568 1.47 3.15 -5.42
CA TYR A 568 1.68 3.92 -6.63
C TYR A 568 0.40 4.06 -7.47
N ILE A 569 -0.43 3.01 -7.57
CA ILE A 569 -1.71 3.06 -8.27
C ILE A 569 -2.59 4.15 -7.65
N VAL A 570 -2.76 4.13 -6.33
CA VAL A 570 -3.62 5.08 -5.60
C VAL A 570 -3.09 6.51 -5.70
N GLU A 571 -1.77 6.70 -5.62
CA GLU A 571 -1.14 8.02 -5.83
C GLU A 571 -1.40 8.56 -7.24
N ASN A 572 -1.26 7.73 -8.28
CA ASN A 572 -1.57 8.14 -9.65
C ASN A 572 -3.07 8.37 -9.88
N VAL A 573 -3.93 7.65 -9.17
CA VAL A 573 -5.38 7.87 -9.22
C VAL A 573 -5.71 9.28 -8.71
N LYS A 574 -5.10 9.70 -7.59
CA LYS A 574 -5.23 11.08 -7.08
C LYS A 574 -4.76 12.10 -8.14
N LEU A 575 -3.62 11.85 -8.79
CA LEU A 575 -3.12 12.72 -9.86
C LEU A 575 -4.03 12.74 -11.11
N ASN A 576 -4.59 11.60 -11.50
CA ASN A 576 -5.51 11.51 -12.64
C ASN A 576 -6.82 12.23 -12.35
N ALA A 577 -7.36 12.05 -11.15
CA ALA A 577 -8.55 12.77 -10.69
C ALA A 577 -8.30 14.29 -10.65
N LEU A 578 -7.14 14.73 -10.17
CA LEU A 578 -6.75 16.15 -10.20
C LEU A 578 -6.63 16.69 -11.64
N ARG A 579 -6.04 15.93 -12.56
CA ARG A 579 -5.98 16.30 -13.99
C ARG A 579 -7.37 16.40 -14.61
N ARG A 580 -8.27 15.49 -14.26
CA ARG A 580 -9.67 15.50 -14.71
C ARG A 580 -10.38 16.76 -14.21
N VAL A 581 -10.29 17.07 -12.92
CA VAL A 581 -10.86 18.30 -12.34
C VAL A 581 -10.26 19.54 -12.99
N LYS A 582 -8.93 19.61 -13.17
CA LYS A 582 -8.25 20.72 -13.85
C LYS A 582 -8.72 20.90 -15.30
N LYS A 583 -9.03 19.81 -16.01
CA LYS A 583 -9.58 19.88 -17.38
C LYS A 583 -11.00 20.48 -17.38
N VAL A 584 -11.86 20.02 -16.47
CA VAL A 584 -13.22 20.56 -16.31
C VAL A 584 -13.18 22.04 -15.92
N CYS A 585 -12.27 22.44 -15.02
CA CYS A 585 -12.06 23.84 -14.65
C CYS A 585 -11.74 24.72 -15.88
N LYS A 586 -10.94 24.21 -16.83
CA LYS A 586 -10.59 24.93 -18.07
C LYS A 586 -11.76 25.03 -19.04
N GLU A 587 -12.62 24.03 -19.09
CA GLU A 587 -13.79 24.01 -19.98
C GLU A 587 -14.91 24.93 -19.47
N VAL A 588 -15.04 25.07 -18.14
CA VAL A 588 -16.11 25.83 -17.49
C VAL A 588 -15.62 27.20 -16.95
N GLU A 589 -14.34 27.53 -17.11
CA GLU A 589 -13.70 28.75 -16.59
C GLU A 589 -13.88 28.99 -15.06
N LEU A 590 -13.95 27.91 -14.28
CA LEU A 590 -14.09 27.97 -12.80
C LEU A 590 -12.75 27.69 -12.09
N LYS A 591 -12.62 28.18 -10.85
CA LYS A 591 -11.46 27.81 -10.02
C LYS A 591 -11.63 26.39 -9.49
N ILE A 592 -10.50 25.74 -9.16
CA ILE A 592 -10.49 24.38 -8.63
C ILE A 592 -11.25 24.30 -7.30
N GLN A 593 -11.12 25.33 -6.45
CA GLN A 593 -11.83 25.43 -5.17
C GLN A 593 -13.36 25.41 -5.36
N ASP A 594 -13.88 26.19 -6.32
CA ASP A 594 -15.34 26.25 -6.59
C ASP A 594 -15.92 24.86 -6.93
N ILE A 595 -15.19 24.04 -7.69
CA ILE A 595 -15.61 22.67 -8.05
C ILE A 595 -15.51 21.71 -6.86
N ILE A 596 -14.54 21.93 -5.97
CA ILE A 596 -14.36 21.14 -4.76
C ILE A 596 -15.49 21.43 -3.78
N ASP A 597 -15.85 22.70 -3.60
CA ASP A 597 -16.94 23.14 -2.73
C ASP A 597 -18.29 22.57 -3.19
N LEU A 598 -18.52 22.56 -4.51
CA LEU A 598 -19.68 21.89 -5.12
C LEU A 598 -19.72 20.37 -4.85
N ASN A 599 -18.56 19.73 -4.66
CA ASN A 599 -18.42 18.29 -4.40
C ASN A 599 -18.20 17.95 -2.92
N SER A 600 -18.77 18.74 -2.01
CA SER A 600 -18.68 18.50 -0.55
C SER A 600 -17.26 18.64 0.00
N GLY A 601 -16.41 19.47 -0.60
CA GLY A 601 -15.06 19.75 -0.11
C GLY A 601 -14.02 18.69 -0.48
N ALA A 602 -14.32 17.75 -1.38
CA ALA A 602 -13.40 16.66 -1.75
C ALA A 602 -13.39 16.32 -3.24
N ILE A 603 -12.23 15.85 -3.73
CA ILE A 603 -12.06 15.30 -5.06
C ILE A 603 -12.46 13.82 -5.04
N ARG A 604 -13.51 13.48 -5.80
CA ARG A 604 -13.99 12.10 -5.93
C ARG A 604 -13.14 11.28 -6.89
N LEU A 605 -12.67 10.11 -6.46
CA LEU A 605 -11.93 9.14 -7.28
C LEU A 605 -12.92 8.23 -8.01
N THR A 606 -12.82 8.15 -9.34
CA THR A 606 -13.74 7.37 -10.17
C THR A 606 -13.12 6.04 -10.61
N PRO A 607 -13.92 5.01 -10.96
CA PRO A 607 -13.40 3.73 -11.46
C PRO A 607 -12.48 3.88 -12.69
N ALA A 608 -12.79 4.81 -13.59
CA ALA A 608 -11.98 5.09 -14.77
C ALA A 608 -10.57 5.60 -14.40
N ASP A 609 -10.44 6.39 -13.32
CA ASP A 609 -9.14 6.87 -12.84
C ASP A 609 -8.26 5.68 -12.37
N PHE A 610 -8.89 4.66 -11.74
CA PHE A 610 -8.24 3.43 -11.30
C PHE A 610 -7.83 2.54 -12.47
N GLU A 611 -8.70 2.31 -13.45
CA GLU A 611 -8.39 1.47 -14.62
C GLU A 611 -7.18 1.99 -15.40
N VAL A 612 -7.11 3.31 -15.63
CA VAL A 612 -5.97 3.95 -16.31
C VAL A 612 -4.67 3.74 -15.52
N SER A 613 -4.75 3.84 -14.19
CA SER A 613 -3.60 3.69 -13.30
C SER A 613 -3.12 2.23 -13.21
N ILE A 614 -4.05 1.28 -13.05
CA ILE A 614 -3.77 -0.16 -13.01
C ILE A 614 -3.13 -0.62 -14.32
N ASN A 615 -3.67 -0.19 -15.47
CA ASN A 615 -3.09 -0.54 -16.78
C ASN A 615 -1.66 0.01 -16.93
N LYS A 616 -1.39 1.23 -16.44
CA LYS A 616 -0.02 1.78 -16.41
C LYS A 616 0.90 0.99 -15.49
N ALA A 617 0.44 0.59 -14.31
CA ALA A 617 1.22 -0.21 -13.36
C ALA A 617 1.53 -1.60 -13.91
N ARG A 618 0.55 -2.27 -14.53
CA ARG A 618 0.74 -3.57 -15.20
C ARG A 618 1.75 -3.49 -16.34
N ASN A 619 1.68 -2.45 -17.16
CA ASN A 619 2.65 -2.24 -18.24
C ASN A 619 4.08 -2.09 -17.70
N LYS A 620 4.27 -1.32 -16.62
CA LYS A 620 5.57 -1.18 -15.95
C LYS A 620 6.07 -2.50 -15.34
N PHE A 621 5.17 -3.28 -14.77
CA PHE A 621 5.48 -4.58 -14.18
C PHE A 621 5.91 -5.61 -15.24
N SER A 622 5.23 -5.65 -16.39
CA SER A 622 5.68 -6.46 -17.54
C SER A 622 7.07 -6.05 -18.00
N ASP A 623 7.32 -4.74 -18.15
CA ASP A 623 8.62 -4.23 -18.58
C ASP A 623 9.75 -4.55 -17.57
N SER A 624 9.48 -4.60 -16.25
CA SER A 624 10.50 -4.84 -15.21
C SER A 624 10.84 -6.31 -14.95
N ILE A 625 9.89 -7.24 -15.13
CA ILE A 625 10.13 -8.69 -14.98
C ILE A 625 10.78 -9.29 -16.23
N GLY A 626 10.82 -8.54 -17.33
CA GLY A 626 11.14 -9.07 -18.65
C GLY A 626 10.06 -10.04 -19.14
N ALA A 627 8.88 -10.05 -18.49
CA ALA A 627 7.72 -10.76 -18.98
C ALA A 627 7.25 -10.00 -20.23
N PRO A 628 7.27 -10.62 -21.42
CA PRO A 628 6.82 -9.93 -22.62
C PRO A 628 5.38 -9.41 -22.41
N ARG A 629 5.15 -8.15 -22.82
CA ARG A 629 3.85 -7.45 -22.72
C ARG A 629 2.70 -8.40 -23.06
N ILE A 630 1.58 -8.28 -22.34
CA ILE A 630 0.33 -8.91 -22.74
C ILE A 630 0.12 -8.54 -24.22
N PRO A 631 0.15 -9.52 -25.12
CA PRO A 631 -0.01 -9.26 -26.55
C PRO A 631 -1.33 -8.50 -26.75
N ASN A 632 -1.41 -7.56 -27.68
CA ASN A 632 -2.71 -6.94 -27.98
C ASN A 632 -3.47 -7.75 -29.04
N VAL A 633 -3.42 -9.08 -28.94
CA VAL A 633 -4.00 -10.00 -29.92
C VAL A 633 -5.28 -10.58 -29.32
N LYS A 634 -6.42 -10.37 -29.97
CA LYS A 634 -7.72 -10.86 -29.50
C LYS A 634 -8.13 -12.13 -30.25
N TRP A 635 -9.14 -12.85 -29.74
CA TRP A 635 -9.73 -13.98 -30.45
C TRP A 635 -10.22 -13.65 -31.86
N GLU A 636 -10.62 -12.40 -32.08
CA GLU A 636 -11.10 -11.87 -33.37
C GLU A 636 -9.98 -11.77 -34.41
N ASP A 637 -8.72 -11.67 -33.97
CA ASP A 637 -7.55 -11.56 -34.85
C ASP A 637 -7.07 -12.94 -35.34
N VAL A 638 -7.66 -14.04 -34.84
CA VAL A 638 -7.33 -15.42 -35.24
C VAL A 638 -8.53 -16.03 -35.96
N GLY A 639 -8.48 -16.18 -37.28
CA GLY A 639 -9.56 -16.79 -38.07
C GLY A 639 -9.43 -18.32 -38.23
N GLY A 640 -10.54 -19.00 -38.52
CA GLY A 640 -10.55 -20.39 -39.03
C GLY A 640 -10.32 -21.53 -38.02
N LEU A 641 -10.05 -21.24 -36.74
CA LEU A 641 -9.71 -22.23 -35.71
C LEU A 641 -10.81 -22.47 -34.66
N ASP A 642 -12.08 -22.43 -35.06
CA ASP A 642 -13.23 -22.44 -34.12
C ASP A 642 -13.26 -23.66 -33.19
N VAL A 643 -12.94 -24.86 -33.70
CA VAL A 643 -12.91 -26.10 -32.90
C VAL A 643 -11.80 -26.05 -31.83
N VAL A 644 -10.61 -25.59 -32.23
CA VAL A 644 -9.45 -25.49 -31.33
C VAL A 644 -9.69 -24.43 -30.26
N LYS A 645 -10.31 -23.29 -30.64
CA LYS A 645 -10.71 -22.24 -29.69
C LYS A 645 -11.64 -22.77 -28.60
N ASN A 646 -12.66 -23.55 -28.97
CA ASN A 646 -13.60 -24.13 -28.02
C ASN A 646 -12.89 -25.08 -27.03
N GLU A 647 -11.99 -25.94 -27.52
CA GLU A 647 -11.22 -26.82 -26.62
C GLU A 647 -10.32 -26.04 -25.64
N ILE A 648 -9.76 -24.91 -26.08
CA ILE A 648 -8.93 -24.05 -25.24
C ILE A 648 -9.79 -23.32 -24.19
N LEU A 649 -10.96 -22.81 -24.58
CA LEU A 649 -11.92 -22.19 -23.67
C LEU A 649 -12.30 -23.20 -22.58
N ASP A 650 -12.70 -24.41 -22.94
CA ASP A 650 -13.04 -25.45 -21.97
C ASP A 650 -11.88 -25.81 -21.03
N THR A 651 -10.64 -25.81 -21.54
CA THR A 651 -9.46 -26.23 -20.76
C THR A 651 -8.97 -25.14 -19.81
N ILE A 652 -9.00 -23.87 -20.21
CA ILE A 652 -8.43 -22.75 -19.44
C ILE A 652 -9.51 -21.98 -18.67
N GLU A 653 -10.67 -21.75 -19.28
CA GLU A 653 -11.75 -20.93 -18.69
C GLU A 653 -12.42 -21.65 -17.51
N MET A 654 -12.70 -22.94 -17.65
CA MET A 654 -13.40 -23.72 -16.62
C MET A 654 -12.63 -23.74 -15.28
N PRO A 655 -11.31 -24.02 -15.23
CA PRO A 655 -10.55 -23.97 -13.99
C PRO A 655 -10.42 -22.56 -13.39
N LEU A 656 -10.44 -21.51 -14.23
CA LEU A 656 -10.34 -20.12 -13.80
C LEU A 656 -11.65 -19.58 -13.25
N LYS A 657 -12.78 -19.87 -13.90
CA LYS A 657 -14.11 -19.40 -13.48
C LYS A 657 -14.70 -20.18 -12.32
N HIS A 658 -14.47 -21.49 -12.26
CA HIS A 658 -15.08 -22.37 -11.27
C HIS A 658 -14.02 -23.18 -10.51
N PRO A 659 -13.09 -22.54 -9.79
CA PRO A 659 -12.03 -23.24 -9.06
C PRO A 659 -12.59 -24.23 -8.01
N GLU A 660 -13.78 -23.95 -7.46
CA GLU A 660 -14.48 -24.79 -6.47
C GLU A 660 -14.80 -26.20 -7.01
N LEU A 661 -15.13 -26.33 -8.30
CA LEU A 661 -15.48 -27.62 -8.92
C LEU A 661 -14.28 -28.55 -9.08
N PHE A 662 -13.07 -28.01 -9.04
CA PHE A 662 -11.82 -28.76 -9.23
C PHE A 662 -11.06 -29.03 -7.91
N GLY A 663 -11.63 -28.64 -6.75
CA GLY A 663 -10.96 -28.71 -5.45
C GLY A 663 -10.87 -30.09 -4.79
N SER A 664 -11.55 -31.12 -5.31
CA SER A 664 -11.62 -32.45 -4.68
C SER A 664 -11.34 -33.58 -5.68
N GLY A 665 -10.07 -33.97 -5.82
CA GLY A 665 -9.67 -35.26 -6.39
C GLY A 665 -9.43 -35.32 -7.91
N MET A 666 -9.77 -34.28 -8.68
CA MET A 666 -9.43 -34.21 -10.10
C MET A 666 -8.16 -33.40 -10.32
N LYS A 667 -7.13 -34.02 -10.90
CA LYS A 667 -5.95 -33.30 -11.38
C LYS A 667 -6.39 -32.31 -12.45
N LYS A 668 -6.14 -31.02 -12.22
CA LYS A 668 -6.35 -29.97 -13.24
C LYS A 668 -5.44 -30.28 -14.43
N ARG A 669 -5.98 -30.14 -15.64
CA ARG A 669 -5.20 -30.33 -16.89
C ARG A 669 -4.34 -29.09 -17.09
N SER A 670 -3.05 -29.20 -16.83
CA SER A 670 -2.16 -28.03 -16.75
C SER A 670 -1.42 -27.69 -18.04
N GLY A 671 -1.38 -28.61 -19.02
CA GLY A 671 -0.59 -28.46 -20.25
C GLY A 671 -1.33 -28.66 -21.57
N LEU A 672 -1.12 -27.73 -22.50
CA LEU A 672 -1.55 -27.77 -23.90
C LEU A 672 -0.33 -27.88 -24.82
N LEU A 673 -0.38 -28.71 -25.87
CA LEU A 673 0.66 -28.78 -26.90
C LEU A 673 0.06 -28.50 -28.27
N PHE A 674 0.53 -27.41 -28.89
CA PHE A 674 0.18 -27.00 -30.25
C PHE A 674 1.17 -27.60 -31.24
N TYR A 675 0.66 -28.36 -32.21
CA TYR A 675 1.49 -28.96 -33.25
C TYR A 675 0.88 -28.78 -34.64
N GLY A 676 1.74 -28.71 -35.67
CA GLY A 676 1.32 -28.55 -37.07
C GLY A 676 2.37 -27.83 -37.90
N PRO A 677 2.10 -27.58 -39.20
CA PRO A 677 3.06 -26.93 -40.09
C PRO A 677 3.43 -25.50 -39.63
N PRO A 678 4.62 -25.00 -40.00
CA PRO A 678 5.00 -23.62 -39.72
C PRO A 678 4.02 -22.64 -40.39
N GLY A 679 3.87 -21.44 -39.82
CA GLY A 679 2.99 -20.41 -40.40
C GLY A 679 1.48 -20.58 -40.14
N THR A 680 1.04 -21.51 -39.28
CA THR A 680 -0.38 -21.68 -38.91
C THR A 680 -0.83 -20.85 -37.71
N GLY A 681 0.01 -19.95 -37.20
CA GLY A 681 -0.37 -19.04 -36.12
C GLY A 681 -0.34 -19.63 -34.71
N LYS A 682 0.43 -20.70 -34.44
CA LYS A 682 0.61 -21.29 -33.10
C LYS A 682 0.99 -20.26 -32.03
N THR A 683 2.00 -19.43 -32.32
CA THR A 683 2.43 -18.34 -31.45
C THR A 683 1.37 -17.24 -31.31
N LEU A 684 0.62 -16.93 -32.37
CA LEU A 684 -0.48 -15.95 -32.32
C LEU A 684 -1.64 -16.45 -31.46
N LEU A 685 -1.98 -17.74 -31.54
CA LEU A 685 -3.03 -18.35 -30.74
C LEU A 685 -2.68 -18.32 -29.24
N ALA A 686 -1.45 -18.67 -28.87
CA ALA A 686 -0.99 -18.58 -27.48
C ALA A 686 -1.06 -17.15 -26.93
N LYS A 687 -0.72 -16.17 -27.76
CA LYS A 687 -0.85 -14.75 -27.44
C LYS A 687 -2.31 -14.32 -27.26
N ALA A 688 -3.21 -14.81 -28.11
CA ALA A 688 -4.64 -14.55 -28.01
C ALA A 688 -5.23 -15.10 -26.69
N ILE A 689 -4.81 -16.28 -26.26
CA ILE A 689 -5.21 -16.89 -24.99
C ILE A 689 -4.85 -16.00 -23.79
N ALA A 690 -3.62 -15.49 -23.75
CA ALA A 690 -3.19 -14.65 -22.64
C ALA A 690 -4.02 -13.35 -22.54
N THR A 691 -4.28 -12.73 -23.69
CA THR A 691 -5.05 -11.47 -23.80
C THR A 691 -6.51 -11.70 -23.44
N ASN A 692 -7.15 -12.61 -24.18
CA ASN A 692 -8.11 -13.61 -23.72
C ASN A 692 -8.68 -13.45 -22.30
N PHE A 693 -7.88 -14.06 -21.42
CA PHE A 693 -8.18 -14.31 -20.03
C PHE A 693 -7.43 -13.33 -19.11
N SER A 694 -6.82 -12.27 -19.66
CA SER A 694 -6.00 -11.29 -18.93
C SER A 694 -4.87 -11.90 -18.10
N LEU A 695 -4.32 -13.02 -18.56
CA LEU A 695 -3.25 -13.78 -17.91
C LEU A 695 -1.88 -13.18 -18.23
N ASN A 696 -0.94 -13.28 -17.27
CA ASN A 696 0.45 -12.93 -17.54
C ASN A 696 1.06 -13.91 -18.55
N PHE A 697 1.83 -13.43 -19.54
CA PHE A 697 2.37 -14.26 -20.63
C PHE A 697 3.90 -14.34 -20.56
N PHE A 698 4.43 -15.55 -20.40
CA PHE A 698 5.87 -15.81 -20.47
C PHE A 698 6.18 -16.56 -21.75
N SER A 699 6.76 -15.89 -22.74
CA SER A 699 7.26 -16.55 -23.94
C SER A 699 8.69 -16.98 -23.70
N VAL A 700 8.97 -18.27 -23.91
CA VAL A 700 10.31 -18.85 -23.86
C VAL A 700 10.56 -19.51 -25.19
N LYS A 701 11.56 -19.05 -25.93
CA LYS A 701 11.97 -19.71 -27.17
C LYS A 701 12.96 -20.81 -26.86
N GLY A 702 12.89 -21.91 -27.58
CA GLY A 702 13.77 -23.05 -27.34
C GLY A 702 15.28 -22.70 -27.23
N PRO A 703 15.85 -21.93 -28.17
CA PRO A 703 17.25 -21.49 -28.08
C PRO A 703 17.59 -20.62 -26.85
N GLU A 704 16.64 -19.91 -26.26
CA GLU A 704 16.87 -19.05 -25.07
C GLU A 704 17.15 -19.87 -23.79
N LEU A 705 16.78 -21.15 -23.79
CA LEU A 705 17.08 -22.07 -22.70
C LEU A 705 18.45 -22.75 -22.85
N LEU A 706 19.10 -22.60 -24.01
CA LEU A 706 20.34 -23.28 -24.35
C LEU A 706 21.55 -22.37 -24.12
N ASN A 707 22.18 -22.48 -22.94
CA ASN A 707 23.50 -21.91 -22.70
C ASN A 707 24.61 -22.97 -22.86
N MET A 708 25.77 -22.54 -23.36
CA MET A 708 26.96 -23.40 -23.53
C MET A 708 27.58 -23.85 -22.19
N TYR A 709 27.24 -23.19 -21.08
CA TYR A 709 27.80 -23.46 -19.76
C TYR A 709 27.02 -24.57 -19.03
N ILE A 710 27.77 -25.55 -18.50
CA ILE A 710 27.21 -26.72 -17.80
C ILE A 710 26.43 -26.29 -16.55
N GLY A 711 25.15 -26.67 -16.45
CA GLY A 711 24.29 -26.45 -15.29
C GLY A 711 23.49 -25.14 -15.30
N GLU A 712 23.90 -24.14 -16.09
CA GLU A 712 23.19 -22.85 -16.15
C GLU A 712 21.82 -22.98 -16.84
N SER A 713 21.73 -23.81 -17.88
CA SER A 713 20.49 -24.08 -18.62
C SER A 713 19.41 -24.73 -17.75
N GLU A 714 19.79 -25.63 -16.83
CA GLU A 714 18.86 -26.27 -15.87
C GLU A 714 18.30 -25.26 -14.86
N ALA A 715 19.20 -24.45 -14.28
CA ALA A 715 18.81 -23.38 -13.36
C ALA A 715 17.90 -22.35 -14.05
N ASN A 716 18.12 -22.07 -15.34
CA ASN A 716 17.28 -21.16 -16.11
C ASN A 716 15.84 -21.69 -16.26
N VAL A 717 15.67 -22.99 -16.54
CA VAL A 717 14.34 -23.63 -16.56
C VAL A 717 13.65 -23.48 -15.21
N ARG A 718 14.33 -23.80 -14.10
CA ARG A 718 13.76 -23.64 -12.74
C ARG A 718 13.32 -22.20 -12.48
N ARG A 719 14.17 -21.22 -12.80
CA ARG A 719 13.87 -19.79 -12.61
C ARG A 719 12.66 -19.33 -13.43
N VAL A 720 12.48 -19.84 -14.65
CA VAL A 720 11.30 -19.52 -15.48
C VAL A 720 10.02 -19.99 -14.79
N PHE A 721 9.99 -21.23 -14.30
CA PHE A 721 8.83 -21.77 -13.59
C PHE A 721 8.60 -21.09 -12.24
N GLU A 722 9.65 -20.69 -11.52
CA GLU A 722 9.54 -19.89 -10.29
C GLU A 722 8.95 -18.50 -10.57
N LYS A 723 9.45 -17.79 -11.58
CA LYS A 723 8.89 -16.50 -12.01
C LYS A 723 7.42 -16.61 -12.41
N ALA A 724 7.05 -17.69 -13.10
CA ALA A 724 5.66 -17.96 -13.45
C ALA A 724 4.80 -18.24 -12.21
N ARG A 725 5.32 -19.00 -11.23
CA ARG A 725 4.64 -19.25 -9.95
C ARG A 725 4.41 -17.96 -9.15
N ASP A 726 5.34 -17.02 -9.20
CA ASP A 726 5.20 -15.72 -8.54
C ASP A 726 4.19 -14.79 -9.26
N ALA A 727 4.03 -14.97 -10.57
CA ALA A 727 3.18 -14.14 -11.42
C ALA A 727 1.78 -14.73 -11.70
N LYS A 728 1.25 -15.58 -10.81
CA LYS A 728 -0.08 -16.19 -10.97
C LYS A 728 -1.21 -15.14 -10.99
N PRO A 729 -2.24 -15.30 -11.86
CA PRO A 729 -2.41 -16.36 -12.84
C PRO A 729 -1.65 -16.07 -14.15
N CYS A 730 -0.98 -17.08 -14.73
CA CYS A 730 -0.13 -16.89 -15.91
C CYS A 730 -0.12 -18.09 -16.88
N VAL A 731 0.34 -17.82 -18.10
CA VAL A 731 0.59 -18.79 -19.15
C VAL A 731 2.08 -18.79 -19.50
N ILE A 732 2.72 -19.95 -19.42
CA ILE A 732 4.08 -20.17 -19.93
C ILE A 732 3.96 -20.76 -21.34
N PHE A 733 4.48 -20.07 -22.32
CA PHE A 733 4.50 -20.48 -23.72
C PHE A 733 5.91 -20.88 -24.14
N PHE A 734 6.13 -22.17 -24.40
CA PHE A 734 7.36 -22.70 -24.97
C PHE A 734 7.23 -22.78 -26.49
N ASP A 735 7.95 -21.92 -27.21
CA ASP A 735 8.04 -21.99 -28.68
C ASP A 735 9.21 -22.86 -29.11
N GLU A 736 9.07 -23.55 -30.24
CA GLU A 736 10.08 -24.48 -30.78
C GLU A 736 10.53 -25.54 -29.75
N LEU A 737 9.56 -26.17 -29.08
CA LEU A 737 9.84 -27.17 -28.03
C LEU A 737 10.69 -28.35 -28.54
N ASP A 738 10.62 -28.65 -29.84
CA ASP A 738 11.42 -29.65 -30.53
C ASP A 738 12.93 -29.36 -30.51
N SER A 739 13.33 -28.09 -30.33
CA SER A 739 14.75 -27.72 -30.19
C SER A 739 15.33 -28.00 -28.81
N VAL A 740 14.49 -28.02 -27.76
CA VAL A 740 14.92 -28.21 -26.35
C VAL A 740 14.69 -29.62 -25.85
N ALA A 741 13.66 -30.30 -26.39
CA ALA A 741 13.30 -31.64 -25.99
C ALA A 741 13.24 -32.66 -27.14
N PRO A 742 14.37 -32.86 -27.86
CA PRO A 742 14.45 -33.93 -28.84
C PRO A 742 14.33 -35.31 -28.17
N ARG A 743 13.96 -36.33 -28.95
CA ARG A 743 13.94 -37.73 -28.50
C ARG A 743 15.31 -38.13 -27.92
N ARG A 744 15.27 -38.64 -26.68
CA ARG A 744 16.45 -39.11 -25.94
C ARG A 744 17.21 -40.16 -26.75
N GLY A 745 18.53 -40.03 -26.83
CA GLY A 745 19.41 -41.01 -27.48
C GLY A 745 19.67 -40.82 -28.97
N ASN A 746 19.19 -39.72 -29.59
CA ASN A 746 19.65 -39.35 -30.93
C ASN A 746 21.12 -38.87 -30.85
N GLN A 747 22.03 -39.59 -31.49
CA GLN A 747 23.48 -39.43 -31.34
C GLN A 747 23.96 -38.04 -31.81
N GLY A 748 24.47 -37.22 -30.90
CA GLY A 748 25.11 -35.94 -31.24
C GLY A 748 25.47 -35.02 -30.07
N ASP A 749 24.83 -35.17 -28.90
CA ASP A 749 24.99 -34.20 -27.82
C ASP A 749 26.26 -34.43 -26.98
N SER A 750 27.22 -33.53 -27.17
CA SER A 750 28.40 -33.37 -26.33
C SER A 750 27.99 -33.09 -24.87
N GLY A 751 27.89 -34.15 -24.04
CA GLY A 751 27.80 -34.04 -22.58
C GLY A 751 26.43 -34.26 -21.92
N GLY A 752 25.39 -34.70 -22.64
CA GLY A 752 24.08 -35.03 -22.05
C GLY A 752 23.35 -33.83 -21.42
N VAL A 753 23.68 -32.61 -21.85
CA VAL A 753 23.09 -31.37 -21.35
C VAL A 753 21.60 -31.30 -21.69
N MET A 754 21.21 -31.69 -22.92
CA MET A 754 19.81 -31.71 -23.37
C MET A 754 18.96 -32.66 -22.52
N ASP A 755 19.45 -33.88 -22.27
CA ASP A 755 18.73 -34.86 -21.44
C ASP A 755 18.46 -34.35 -20.01
N ARG A 756 19.39 -33.57 -19.44
CA ARG A 756 19.21 -32.93 -18.12
C ARG A 756 18.17 -31.82 -18.17
N ILE A 757 18.20 -30.97 -19.20
CA ILE A 757 17.20 -29.91 -19.40
C ILE A 757 15.80 -30.52 -19.54
N VAL A 758 15.65 -31.56 -20.36
CA VAL A 758 14.38 -32.29 -20.50
C VAL A 758 13.94 -32.87 -19.17
N SER A 759 14.85 -33.49 -18.41
CA SER A 759 14.52 -34.08 -17.10
C SER A 759 14.08 -33.02 -16.09
N GLN A 760 14.69 -31.83 -16.09
CA GLN A 760 14.27 -30.71 -15.24
C GLN A 760 12.92 -30.13 -15.68
N LEU A 761 12.69 -29.98 -17.00
CA LEU A 761 11.40 -29.56 -17.53
C LEU A 761 10.27 -30.53 -17.11
N LEU A 762 10.52 -31.83 -17.18
CA LEU A 762 9.58 -32.86 -16.70
C LEU A 762 9.32 -32.75 -15.20
N ALA A 763 10.37 -32.51 -14.39
CA ALA A 763 10.23 -32.34 -12.95
C ALA A 763 9.38 -31.13 -12.57
N GLU A 764 9.56 -29.98 -13.26
CA GLU A 764 8.73 -28.79 -13.04
C GLU A 764 7.28 -29.02 -13.48
N LEU A 765 7.05 -29.65 -14.64
CA LEU A 765 5.69 -29.99 -15.11
C LEU A 765 4.95 -30.94 -14.14
N ASP A 766 5.64 -31.97 -13.64
CA ASP A 766 5.07 -32.91 -12.67
C ASP A 766 4.79 -32.22 -11.32
N GLY A 767 5.67 -31.30 -10.89
CA GLY A 767 5.50 -30.50 -9.68
C GLY A 767 4.31 -29.53 -9.74
N MET A 768 3.95 -29.06 -10.92
CA MET A 768 2.79 -28.18 -11.13
C MET A 768 1.44 -28.92 -11.09
N SER A 769 1.43 -30.21 -11.39
CA SER A 769 0.19 -31.02 -11.41
C SER A 769 -0.26 -31.51 -10.01
N GLY A 770 0.45 -31.10 -8.94
CA GLY A 770 0.15 -31.42 -7.54
C GLY A 770 -0.83 -30.47 -6.85
N SER A 771 -1.47 -30.94 -5.76
CA SER A 771 -2.58 -30.28 -5.05
C SER A 771 -2.27 -28.93 -4.40
N ASP A 772 -1.00 -28.62 -4.11
CA ASP A 772 -0.62 -27.46 -3.28
C ASP A 772 0.21 -26.39 -4.01
N GLY A 773 0.73 -26.65 -5.23
CA GLY A 773 1.77 -25.82 -5.85
C GLY A 773 1.43 -25.14 -7.19
N GLY A 774 0.57 -25.73 -8.02
CA GLY A 774 0.38 -25.30 -9.41
C GLY A 774 -0.86 -24.46 -9.71
N ASP A 775 -1.63 -24.08 -8.69
CA ASP A 775 -2.91 -23.39 -8.94
C ASP A 775 -2.68 -22.07 -9.70
N GLY A 776 -3.33 -21.92 -10.86
CA GLY A 776 -3.27 -20.71 -11.70
C GLY A 776 -2.12 -20.59 -12.71
N VAL A 777 -1.29 -21.62 -12.93
CA VAL A 777 -0.25 -21.60 -14.00
C VAL A 777 -0.58 -22.61 -15.09
N PHE A 778 -0.68 -22.14 -16.32
CA PHE A 778 -0.91 -22.98 -17.50
C PHE A 778 0.34 -23.06 -18.36
N VAL A 779 0.65 -24.23 -18.89
CA VAL A 779 1.79 -24.42 -19.79
C VAL A 779 1.28 -24.71 -21.20
N VAL A 780 1.79 -23.99 -22.18
CA VAL A 780 1.48 -24.16 -23.60
C VAL A 780 2.77 -24.39 -24.35
N GLY A 781 2.93 -25.56 -24.96
CA GLY A 781 4.04 -25.86 -25.86
C GLY A 781 3.63 -25.66 -27.31
N ALA A 782 4.54 -25.21 -28.16
CA ALA A 782 4.39 -25.22 -29.61
C ALA A 782 5.55 -25.97 -30.25
N SER A 783 5.23 -26.81 -31.24
CA SER A 783 6.24 -27.49 -32.05
C SER A 783 5.79 -27.59 -33.51
N ASN A 784 6.76 -27.49 -34.42
CA ASN A 784 6.54 -27.78 -35.84
C ASN A 784 6.86 -29.24 -36.17
N ARG A 785 7.60 -29.96 -35.31
CA ARG A 785 8.04 -31.34 -35.55
C ARG A 785 7.70 -32.23 -34.35
N PRO A 786 6.42 -32.60 -34.17
CA PRO A 786 5.99 -33.42 -33.03
C PRO A 786 6.60 -34.83 -33.04
N ASP A 787 7.07 -35.31 -34.18
CA ASP A 787 7.76 -36.59 -34.36
C ASP A 787 9.15 -36.62 -33.71
N LEU A 788 9.79 -35.46 -33.52
CA LEU A 788 11.10 -35.32 -32.89
C LEU A 788 11.02 -35.15 -31.36
N LEU A 789 9.84 -34.92 -30.80
CA LEU A 789 9.65 -34.68 -29.36
C LEU A 789 9.79 -35.95 -28.53
N ASP A 790 10.31 -35.81 -27.30
CA ASP A 790 10.31 -36.87 -26.30
C ASP A 790 8.87 -37.27 -25.90
N GLU A 791 8.51 -38.53 -26.07
CA GLU A 791 7.21 -39.10 -25.68
C GLU A 791 6.92 -38.95 -24.18
N ALA A 792 7.94 -38.78 -23.34
CA ALA A 792 7.76 -38.51 -21.93
C ALA A 792 6.96 -37.21 -21.69
N LEU A 793 7.09 -36.20 -22.54
CA LEU A 793 6.36 -34.93 -22.43
C LEU A 793 4.86 -35.09 -22.70
N LEU A 794 4.48 -36.09 -23.49
CA LEU A 794 3.10 -36.36 -23.93
C LEU A 794 2.29 -37.19 -22.91
N ARG A 795 2.90 -37.58 -21.79
CA ARG A 795 2.23 -38.38 -20.76
C ARG A 795 1.21 -37.54 -19.98
N PRO A 796 0.08 -38.14 -19.55
CA PRO A 796 -0.90 -37.46 -18.70
C PRO A 796 -0.29 -36.91 -17.40
N GLY A 797 -0.68 -35.71 -17.00
CA GLY A 797 -0.06 -34.86 -15.97
C GLY A 797 0.95 -33.83 -16.48
N ARG A 798 1.19 -33.76 -17.80
CA ARG A 798 2.18 -32.86 -18.46
C ARG A 798 1.49 -32.14 -19.61
N PHE A 799 1.81 -32.45 -20.87
CA PHE A 799 1.07 -31.97 -22.03
C PHE A 799 -0.12 -32.89 -22.35
N ASP A 800 -1.18 -32.78 -21.54
CA ASP A 800 -2.33 -33.68 -21.54
C ASP A 800 -3.20 -33.56 -22.80
N LYS A 801 -3.19 -32.38 -23.41
CA LYS A 801 -4.07 -32.02 -24.53
C LYS A 801 -3.21 -31.54 -25.69
N MET A 802 -3.17 -32.36 -26.73
CA MET A 802 -2.53 -32.02 -27.99
C MET A 802 -3.57 -31.45 -28.95
N LEU A 803 -3.31 -30.27 -29.50
CA LEU A 803 -4.18 -29.60 -30.47
C LEU A 803 -3.43 -29.44 -31.79
N TYR A 804 -4.02 -29.99 -32.86
CA TYR A 804 -3.49 -29.84 -34.20
C TYR A 804 -3.92 -28.49 -34.79
N LEU A 805 -2.94 -27.63 -35.11
CA LEU A 805 -3.14 -26.40 -35.87
C LEU A 805 -2.66 -26.62 -37.29
N GLY A 806 -3.56 -27.21 -38.09
CA GLY A 806 -3.33 -27.53 -39.48
C GLY A 806 -3.67 -26.41 -40.47
N ILE A 807 -3.50 -26.74 -41.74
CA ILE A 807 -3.99 -25.92 -42.85
C ILE A 807 -5.52 -25.99 -42.91
N SER A 808 -6.15 -24.95 -43.45
CA SER A 808 -7.61 -24.90 -43.60
C SER A 808 -8.11 -25.98 -44.57
N ASP A 809 -9.04 -26.80 -44.10
CA ASP A 809 -9.69 -27.87 -44.87
C ASP A 809 -10.84 -27.39 -45.77
N THR A 810 -11.31 -26.16 -45.55
CA THR A 810 -12.51 -25.60 -46.17
C THR A 810 -12.27 -24.15 -46.59
N HIS A 811 -12.84 -23.75 -47.73
CA HIS A 811 -12.80 -22.36 -48.18
C HIS A 811 -13.50 -21.40 -47.20
N ASP A 812 -14.47 -21.88 -46.41
CA ASP A 812 -15.09 -21.08 -45.33
C ASP A 812 -14.06 -20.69 -44.25
N LYS A 813 -13.21 -21.63 -43.80
CA LYS A 813 -12.14 -21.32 -42.85
C LYS A 813 -11.11 -20.36 -43.46
N GLN A 814 -10.77 -20.51 -44.73
CA GLN A 814 -9.87 -19.58 -45.43
C GLN A 814 -10.48 -18.18 -45.50
N ALA A 815 -11.76 -18.06 -45.83
CA ALA A 815 -12.47 -16.77 -45.86
C ALA A 815 -12.48 -16.10 -44.47
N LYS A 816 -12.69 -16.88 -43.39
CA LYS A 816 -12.58 -16.37 -42.01
C LYS A 816 -11.18 -15.89 -41.65
N ILE A 817 -10.13 -16.56 -42.14
CA ILE A 817 -8.73 -16.12 -41.94
C ILE A 817 -8.49 -14.81 -42.66
N ILE A 818 -8.89 -14.70 -43.94
CA ILE A 818 -8.76 -13.46 -44.71
C ILE A 818 -9.54 -12.33 -44.03
N ALA A 819 -10.77 -12.58 -43.57
CA ALA A 819 -11.59 -11.59 -42.87
C ALA A 819 -10.94 -11.08 -41.57
N ALA A 820 -10.28 -11.96 -40.81
CA ALA A 820 -9.54 -11.57 -39.61
C ALA A 820 -8.33 -10.68 -39.95
N LEU A 821 -7.60 -11.02 -41.01
CA LEU A 821 -6.42 -10.29 -41.48
C LEU A 821 -6.77 -8.92 -42.09
N THR A 822 -7.89 -8.83 -42.80
CA THR A 822 -8.34 -7.60 -43.47
C THR A 822 -9.22 -6.72 -42.59
N ARG A 823 -9.46 -7.08 -41.33
CA ARG A 823 -10.31 -6.32 -40.39
C ARG A 823 -9.90 -4.85 -40.24
N LYS A 824 -8.60 -4.56 -40.35
CA LYS A 824 -8.05 -3.20 -40.23
C LYS A 824 -7.94 -2.48 -41.58
N PHE A 825 -8.32 -3.13 -42.67
CA PHE A 825 -8.21 -2.59 -44.03
C PHE A 825 -9.53 -1.94 -44.43
N ASN A 826 -9.46 -0.87 -45.22
CA ASN A 826 -10.65 -0.33 -45.88
C ASN A 826 -10.89 -1.12 -47.17
N LEU A 827 -11.82 -2.07 -47.10
CA LEU A 827 -12.19 -2.90 -48.25
C LEU A 827 -13.27 -2.20 -49.09
N HIS A 828 -13.16 -2.30 -50.42
CA HIS A 828 -14.23 -1.88 -51.32
C HIS A 828 -15.52 -2.69 -51.04
N PRO A 829 -16.72 -2.06 -50.97
CA PRO A 829 -17.97 -2.74 -50.59
C PRO A 829 -18.41 -3.86 -51.54
N GLY A 830 -17.85 -3.91 -52.76
CA GLY A 830 -18.08 -4.99 -53.72
C GLY A 830 -17.19 -6.22 -53.55
N ILE A 831 -16.32 -6.28 -52.53
CA ILE A 831 -15.42 -7.42 -52.31
C ILE A 831 -16.17 -8.58 -51.65
N ASP A 832 -16.13 -9.74 -52.32
CA ASP A 832 -16.54 -11.01 -51.74
C ASP A 832 -15.31 -11.82 -51.30
N LEU A 833 -15.09 -11.89 -49.99
CA LEU A 833 -13.98 -12.65 -49.39
C LEU A 833 -14.10 -14.16 -49.65
N GLN A 834 -15.30 -14.69 -49.88
CA GLN A 834 -15.46 -16.11 -50.22
C GLN A 834 -14.92 -16.41 -51.62
N GLN A 835 -15.13 -15.53 -52.59
CA GLN A 835 -14.58 -15.69 -53.94
C GLN A 835 -13.05 -15.65 -53.93
N ILE A 836 -12.47 -14.72 -53.16
CA ILE A 836 -11.01 -14.65 -52.99
C ILE A 836 -10.48 -15.96 -52.36
N ALA A 837 -11.16 -16.48 -51.33
CA ALA A 837 -10.79 -17.74 -50.70
C ALA A 837 -10.86 -18.93 -51.68
N GLN A 838 -11.88 -18.99 -52.54
CA GLN A 838 -12.02 -20.05 -53.57
C GLN A 838 -10.89 -20.01 -54.62
N SER A 839 -10.30 -18.84 -54.88
CA SER A 839 -9.15 -18.71 -55.77
C SER A 839 -7.83 -19.17 -55.14
N CYS A 840 -7.80 -19.37 -53.81
CA CYS A 840 -6.62 -19.80 -53.06
C CYS A 840 -6.54 -21.33 -52.98
N PRO A 841 -5.33 -21.92 -52.98
CA PRO A 841 -5.19 -23.36 -52.93
C PRO A 841 -5.27 -23.82 -51.47
N PHE A 842 -5.57 -25.11 -51.25
CA PHE A 842 -5.68 -25.65 -49.90
C PHE A 842 -4.35 -25.82 -49.18
N ASN A 843 -3.21 -25.65 -49.84
CA ASN A 843 -1.88 -25.72 -49.23
C ASN A 843 -1.39 -24.37 -48.68
N PHE A 844 -2.20 -23.32 -48.74
CA PHE A 844 -1.88 -22.01 -48.16
C PHE A 844 -2.01 -22.01 -46.64
N THR A 845 -0.95 -21.58 -45.96
CA THR A 845 -0.90 -21.39 -44.51
C THR A 845 -1.39 -20.00 -44.10
N GLY A 846 -1.57 -19.77 -42.79
CA GLY A 846 -1.92 -18.45 -42.27
C GLY A 846 -0.90 -17.36 -42.63
N ALA A 847 0.39 -17.73 -42.73
CA ALA A 847 1.45 -16.84 -43.20
C ALA A 847 1.31 -16.49 -44.68
N ASP A 848 0.90 -17.43 -45.53
CA ASP A 848 0.62 -17.18 -46.96
C ASP A 848 -0.58 -16.25 -47.14
N PHE A 849 -1.65 -16.44 -46.35
CA PHE A 849 -2.79 -15.51 -46.34
C PHE A 849 -2.42 -14.13 -45.82
N TYR A 850 -1.53 -14.04 -44.83
CA TYR A 850 -0.99 -12.76 -44.36
C TYR A 850 -0.22 -12.05 -45.48
N ALA A 851 0.67 -12.77 -46.19
CA ALA A 851 1.39 -12.22 -47.33
C ALA A 851 0.43 -11.78 -48.44
N LEU A 852 -0.58 -12.59 -48.78
CA LEU A 852 -1.60 -12.23 -49.78
C LEU A 852 -2.34 -10.93 -49.43
N CYS A 853 -2.76 -10.78 -48.17
CA CYS A 853 -3.44 -9.57 -47.71
C CYS A 853 -2.51 -8.36 -47.67
N SER A 854 -1.26 -8.56 -47.23
CA SER A 854 -0.25 -7.50 -47.17
C SER A 854 0.13 -6.99 -48.55
N ASP A 855 0.30 -7.89 -49.52
CA ASP A 855 0.64 -7.55 -50.91
C ASP A 855 -0.55 -6.89 -51.60
N ALA A 856 -1.78 -7.34 -51.35
CA ALA A 856 -2.98 -6.66 -51.84
C ALA A 856 -3.09 -5.22 -51.30
N MET A 857 -2.77 -5.00 -50.01
CA MET A 857 -2.72 -3.66 -49.42
C MET A 857 -1.62 -2.80 -50.07
N LEU A 858 -0.44 -3.38 -50.31
CA LEU A 858 0.68 -2.69 -50.95
C LEU A 858 0.34 -2.30 -52.41
N ASN A 859 -0.31 -3.17 -53.17
CA ASN A 859 -0.81 -2.87 -54.52
C ASN A 859 -1.84 -1.73 -54.49
N ALA A 860 -2.77 -1.74 -53.53
CA ALA A 860 -3.72 -0.66 -53.34
C ALA A 860 -3.02 0.68 -52.99
N MET A 861 -1.99 0.65 -52.14
CA MET A 861 -1.17 1.83 -51.83
C MET A 861 -0.44 2.37 -53.07
N ILE A 862 0.16 1.49 -53.87
CA ILE A 862 0.85 1.88 -55.13
C ILE A 862 -0.15 2.50 -56.11
N ARG A 863 -1.35 1.91 -56.25
CA ARG A 863 -2.42 2.47 -57.10
C ARG A 863 -2.85 3.85 -56.61
N THR A 864 -3.08 4.02 -55.32
CA THR A 864 -3.49 5.30 -54.72
C THR A 864 -2.40 6.37 -54.89
N ALA A 865 -1.13 6.00 -54.71
CA ALA A 865 0.00 6.90 -54.95
C ALA A 865 0.08 7.34 -56.43
N ARG A 866 -0.09 6.42 -57.38
CA ARG A 866 -0.15 6.75 -58.81
C ARG A 866 -1.31 7.68 -59.14
N GLU A 867 -2.48 7.45 -58.55
CA GLU A 867 -3.65 8.34 -58.73
C GLU A 867 -3.38 9.76 -58.19
N ALA A 868 -2.70 9.87 -57.05
CA ALA A 868 -2.27 11.16 -56.49
C ALA A 868 -1.24 11.86 -57.39
N ASP A 869 -0.26 11.13 -57.95
CA ASP A 869 0.71 11.67 -58.90
C ASP A 869 0.02 12.22 -60.16
N ILE A 870 -0.94 11.47 -60.73
CA ILE A 870 -1.71 11.91 -61.91
C ILE A 870 -2.53 13.17 -61.60
N LYS A 871 -3.18 13.23 -60.42
CA LYS A 871 -3.94 14.42 -59.98
C LYS A 871 -3.02 15.62 -59.78
N LEU A 872 -1.83 15.41 -59.25
CA LEU A 872 -0.81 16.45 -59.11
C LEU A 872 -0.36 16.97 -60.48
N GLU A 873 -0.07 16.08 -61.43
CA GLU A 873 0.29 16.44 -62.79
C GLU A 873 -0.81 17.27 -63.47
N GLN A 874 -2.07 16.82 -63.37
CA GLN A 874 -3.23 17.57 -63.87
C GLN A 874 -3.38 18.95 -63.20
N TYR A 875 -3.14 19.03 -61.89
CA TYR A 875 -3.20 20.29 -61.14
C TYR A 875 -2.08 21.26 -61.55
N ASN A 876 -0.89 20.74 -61.83
CA ASN A 876 0.29 21.51 -62.23
C ASN A 876 0.29 21.89 -63.73
N GLN A 877 -0.54 21.26 -64.58
CA GLN A 877 -0.62 21.56 -66.02
C GLN A 877 -1.04 23.00 -66.34
N ASN A 878 -1.90 23.61 -65.50
CA ASN A 878 -2.47 24.94 -65.74
C ASN A 878 -1.77 26.06 -64.94
N LYS A 879 -0.61 25.80 -64.34
CA LYS A 879 0.12 26.76 -63.48
C LYS A 879 1.51 27.10 -64.01
N GLU A 880 1.94 28.34 -63.78
CA GLU A 880 3.31 28.78 -64.05
C GLU A 880 4.32 28.00 -63.19
N GLU A 881 5.57 27.92 -63.65
CA GLU A 881 6.62 27.08 -63.06
C GLU A 881 6.91 27.38 -61.58
N LYS A 882 6.65 28.62 -61.13
CA LYS A 882 6.79 29.05 -59.74
C LYS A 882 5.67 28.57 -58.80
N ASP A 883 4.49 28.25 -59.34
CA ASP A 883 3.29 27.88 -58.57
C ASP A 883 3.00 26.37 -58.60
N ARG A 884 3.89 25.57 -59.21
CA ARG A 884 3.81 24.11 -59.22
C ARG A 884 4.04 23.56 -57.82
N LEU A 885 3.18 22.64 -57.40
CA LEU A 885 3.31 21.98 -56.11
C LEU A 885 4.11 20.69 -56.26
N ASN A 886 4.93 20.37 -55.25
CA ASN A 886 5.50 19.03 -55.08
C ASN A 886 4.52 18.12 -54.32
N ILE A 887 4.69 16.78 -54.41
CA ILE A 887 3.82 15.77 -53.76
C ILE A 887 3.50 16.13 -52.30
N ARG A 888 4.53 16.51 -51.52
CA ARG A 888 4.36 16.85 -50.10
C ARG A 888 3.49 18.10 -49.90
N GLN A 889 3.66 19.10 -50.75
CA GLN A 889 2.89 20.34 -50.67
C GLN A 889 1.44 20.14 -51.18
N TRP A 890 1.23 19.18 -52.07
CA TRP A 890 -0.11 18.78 -52.52
C TRP A 890 -0.89 18.13 -51.38
N PHE A 891 -0.29 17.19 -50.65
CA PHE A 891 -0.91 16.57 -49.48
C PHE A 891 -1.19 17.55 -48.33
N GLU A 892 -0.38 18.61 -48.16
CA GLU A 892 -0.59 19.62 -47.12
C GLU A 892 -1.64 20.69 -47.47
N LYS A 893 -1.79 21.05 -48.76
CA LYS A 893 -2.56 22.24 -49.17
C LYS A 893 -3.81 21.96 -50.00
N VAL A 894 -3.87 20.83 -50.70
CA VAL A 894 -4.87 20.59 -51.75
C VAL A 894 -5.57 19.23 -51.61
N ALA A 895 -4.88 18.20 -51.14
CA ALA A 895 -5.45 16.87 -50.99
C ALA A 895 -6.67 16.87 -50.07
N THR A 896 -7.68 16.11 -50.47
CA THR A 896 -8.86 15.85 -49.65
C THR A 896 -8.69 14.57 -48.86
N ASP A 897 -9.46 14.37 -47.78
CA ASP A 897 -9.41 13.13 -46.98
C ASP A 897 -9.62 11.86 -47.84
N LYS A 898 -10.33 11.98 -48.97
CA LYS A 898 -10.54 10.90 -49.95
C LYS A 898 -9.29 10.51 -50.73
N ASP A 899 -8.30 11.40 -50.85
CA ASP A 899 -7.04 11.13 -51.55
C ASP A 899 -6.02 10.40 -50.66
N LEU A 900 -6.26 10.37 -49.34
CA LEU A 900 -5.47 9.67 -48.34
C LEU A 900 -6.04 8.28 -48.02
N GLU A 901 -7.29 8.03 -48.40
CA GLU A 901 -7.99 6.79 -48.09
C GLU A 901 -7.59 5.67 -49.05
N VAL A 902 -6.80 4.72 -48.55
CA VAL A 902 -6.40 3.53 -49.31
C VAL A 902 -7.51 2.49 -49.26
N VAL A 903 -8.22 2.32 -50.36
CA VAL A 903 -9.26 1.30 -50.51
C VAL A 903 -8.72 0.11 -51.30
N VAL A 904 -8.73 -1.07 -50.70
CA VAL A 904 -8.32 -2.32 -51.35
C VAL A 904 -9.44 -2.82 -52.25
N SER A 905 -9.12 -3.24 -53.47
CA SER A 905 -10.05 -3.77 -54.48
C SER A 905 -9.82 -5.26 -54.76
N THR A 906 -10.73 -5.91 -55.48
CA THR A 906 -10.58 -7.33 -55.88
C THR A 906 -9.38 -7.56 -56.80
N ASP A 907 -9.07 -6.59 -57.66
CA ASP A 907 -7.98 -6.70 -58.62
C ASP A 907 -6.61 -6.72 -57.92
N ASP A 908 -6.47 -5.96 -56.83
CA ASP A 908 -5.26 -5.94 -56.00
C ASP A 908 -4.97 -7.32 -55.39
N PHE A 909 -6.01 -8.05 -54.96
CA PHE A 909 -5.90 -9.43 -54.48
C PHE A 909 -5.54 -10.41 -55.60
N HIS A 910 -6.09 -10.23 -56.80
CA HIS A 910 -5.76 -11.06 -57.96
C HIS A 910 -4.31 -10.87 -58.43
N GLU A 911 -3.80 -9.64 -58.37
CA GLU A 911 -2.40 -9.34 -58.68
C GLU A 911 -1.46 -9.96 -57.65
N ALA A 912 -1.73 -9.73 -56.35
CA ALA A 912 -0.97 -10.36 -55.26
C ALA A 912 -0.97 -11.90 -55.36
N ARG A 913 -2.13 -12.49 -55.71
CA ARG A 913 -2.29 -13.94 -55.86
C ARG A 913 -1.41 -14.55 -56.95
N LYS A 914 -1.11 -13.82 -58.03
CA LYS A 914 -0.27 -14.30 -59.15
C LYS A 914 1.19 -14.42 -58.76
N GLU A 915 1.66 -13.56 -57.87
CA GLU A 915 3.06 -13.52 -57.42
C GLU A 915 3.34 -14.53 -56.31
N LEU A 916 2.30 -14.95 -55.59
CA LEU A 916 2.43 -15.72 -54.35
C LEU A 916 2.46 -17.24 -54.57
N VAL A 917 3.53 -17.88 -54.10
CA VAL A 917 3.72 -19.34 -54.09
C VAL A 917 3.43 -19.89 -52.70
N ALA A 918 2.84 -21.08 -52.61
CA ALA A 918 2.54 -21.72 -51.33
C ALA A 918 3.83 -22.07 -50.55
N SER A 919 3.87 -21.75 -49.26
CA SER A 919 5.02 -22.05 -48.40
C SER A 919 5.18 -23.55 -48.09
N VAL A 920 4.09 -24.33 -48.13
CA VAL A 920 4.10 -25.77 -47.80
C VAL A 920 3.83 -26.59 -49.05
N SER A 921 4.70 -27.56 -49.32
CA SER A 921 4.55 -28.50 -50.43
C SER A 921 3.46 -29.55 -50.16
N GLU A 922 2.88 -30.14 -51.21
CA GLU A 922 1.89 -31.20 -51.06
C GLU A 922 2.45 -32.44 -50.34
N GLN A 923 3.75 -32.71 -50.50
CA GLN A 923 4.43 -33.83 -49.83
C GLN A 923 4.55 -33.60 -48.33
N GLU A 924 4.90 -32.39 -47.91
CA GLU A 924 4.95 -32.00 -46.49
C GLU A 924 3.56 -32.00 -45.86
N LEU A 925 2.54 -31.52 -46.59
CA LEU A 925 1.15 -31.60 -46.12
C LEU A 925 0.72 -33.05 -45.87
N ALA A 926 1.02 -33.96 -46.81
CA ALA A 926 0.75 -35.39 -46.65
C ALA A 926 1.56 -36.01 -45.49
N HIS A 927 2.74 -35.48 -45.17
CA HIS A 927 3.49 -35.87 -43.99
C HIS A 927 2.77 -35.42 -42.70
N TYR A 928 2.36 -34.16 -42.59
CA TYR A 928 1.62 -33.66 -41.42
C TYR A 928 0.27 -34.35 -41.19
N LEU A 929 -0.43 -34.72 -42.26
CA LEU A 929 -1.68 -35.50 -42.16
C LEU A 929 -1.42 -36.90 -41.62
N ARG A 930 -0.37 -37.60 -42.09
CA ARG A 930 0.04 -38.90 -41.53
C ARG A 930 0.47 -38.80 -40.07
N VAL A 931 1.23 -37.76 -39.73
CA VAL A 931 1.63 -37.48 -38.35
C VAL A 931 0.39 -37.26 -37.48
N ARG A 932 -0.57 -36.46 -37.94
CA ARG A 932 -1.85 -36.27 -37.26
C ARG A 932 -2.59 -37.58 -37.05
N GLU A 933 -2.69 -38.44 -38.06
CA GLU A 933 -3.32 -39.76 -37.94
C GLU A 933 -2.60 -40.66 -36.93
N ASN A 934 -1.28 -40.62 -36.85
CA ASN A 934 -0.54 -41.40 -35.85
C ASN A 934 -0.80 -40.92 -34.41
N PHE A 935 -0.90 -39.61 -34.20
CA PHE A 935 -1.13 -39.02 -32.87
C PHE A 935 -2.61 -39.02 -32.45
N GLU A 936 -3.56 -38.86 -33.38
CA GLU A 936 -5.01 -38.93 -33.11
C GLU A 936 -5.54 -40.37 -33.16
N GLY A 937 -5.00 -41.20 -34.05
CA GLY A 937 -5.44 -42.58 -34.31
C GLY A 937 -4.99 -43.62 -33.27
N GLY A 938 -4.10 -43.26 -32.34
CA GLY A 938 -3.77 -44.05 -31.16
C GLY A 938 -4.90 -44.15 -30.11
N LYS A 939 -6.03 -43.47 -30.31
CA LYS A 939 -7.24 -43.56 -29.48
C LYS A 939 -8.28 -44.55 -30.03
N LYS A 940 -7.85 -45.76 -30.41
CA LYS A 940 -8.77 -46.89 -30.59
C LYS A 940 -8.72 -47.84 -29.40
#